data_AF-A0A6H5JLG6-F1
#
_entry.id   AF-A0A6H5JLG6-F1
#
_cell.length_a   1.000
_cell.length_b   1.000
_cell.length_c   1.000
_cell.angle_alpha   90.00
_cell.angle_beta   90.00
_cell.angle_gamma   90.00
#
_symmetry.space_group_name_H-M   'P 1'
#
loop_
_entity.id
_entity.type
_entity.pdbx_description
1 polymer ?
#
loop_
_entity_poly.entity_id
_entity_poly.type
_entity_poly.pdbx_seq_one_letter_code
_entity_poly.pdbx_strand_id
1 'polypeptide(L)'
;MSSLWRRLINDPNAFPPEFWTLWKQSSLIALGEKCRPVCIGMTWRRVIAAGTVREWKPNLEERFREADQFGVAVVAGVEQVAMDAQLVHQTGHWVKSIVNTKIGREEFSNAMSSLWRRLINDPNAFPPEFWTLWKQSSLIALGQWVVQTDCSNAFNTGKRTAIMAQAAKSVPDLVGYIARCYDEIPAKAIYTMDSGERRTIECKSGVQQGDGMGPPLFCFILVPIVSKVRAKYDHLGVSLKAYVDDISLHFKNITAENIQVIPDLVDELEAVGIIVNRGKSSALPPPGHDVTPAERRLLGDAGLPIAEEGITVVGVPIGTDAYVEDIAMKVITEGGADKLARMVVRMPDKQVAHLVTSQLLTQRSGNIERGINHKLVRGACERLDNMVMWVLEATMGLRDAEDEEEFFQDDCQPDRFKRLAGALVPADAPPAAQARLSAGAGGLGLPAAVMRRFSASLGNLVGTLPAVIAALRGPLGESVRVRIPGTVLVERMGDAIKELNQEHAISVEILKGILPPSWVEWALEPTGETGRRQPTVAELAAHDGESTTPRKAQHKLGKAINDIQLEKLMESLKHLPQEAVPPTRDNPYGGQEARNMAYARTRSSKGQGGHAFLRAAPTDRAREIPSNEFVYATRRALGVEEFLAERCPRCHKGREGQIITTVQARTCSRDGAQVNMHEPLKEGEIITTVHARTCPRDGAQVNMHEPLKYALSRALNGLRVKHDVESGAPFTGERNLSMDIVIRPGALTNASSPGYRNKGILLDVTNADPQAQVHLRNGSATSDGTAAQASEARKRQHYARPGHAFVERSLKLTTIAVESFGRLGEEGYEFIDELATYAVGGRDGGTMALKGVFNERLLQIVSVATQVAISRRVQRYKLALRGRQDADNRRTRSTSNQSTPMIWGWSVDAS
;
A
#
# COMPACT_ATOMS: atom_id res chain seq x y z
N MET A 1 30.69 -6.29 -12.27
CA MET A 1 30.46 -7.17 -11.10
C MET A 1 30.89 -8.60 -11.37
N SER A 2 30.55 -9.21 -12.51
CA SER A 2 30.99 -10.58 -12.87
C SER A 2 32.52 -10.75 -12.87
N SER A 3 33.30 -9.77 -13.33
CA SER A 3 34.77 -9.84 -13.31
C SER A 3 35.36 -9.82 -11.90
N LEU A 4 34.85 -8.94 -11.01
CA LEU A 4 35.27 -8.86 -9.61
C LEU A 4 34.91 -10.15 -8.85
N TRP A 5 33.68 -10.65 -9.05
CA TRP A 5 33.22 -11.90 -8.44
C TRP A 5 34.10 -13.09 -8.87
N ARG A 6 34.32 -13.25 -10.19
CA ARG A 6 35.18 -14.32 -10.71
C ARG A 6 36.60 -14.20 -10.20
N ARG A 7 37.15 -12.98 -10.12
CA ARG A 7 38.51 -12.78 -9.59
C ARG A 7 38.59 -13.08 -8.10
N LEU A 8 37.58 -12.71 -7.32
CA LEU A 8 37.52 -13.00 -5.88
C LEU A 8 37.50 -14.50 -5.59
N ILE A 9 36.86 -15.28 -6.45
CA ILE A 9 36.74 -16.74 -6.29
C ILE A 9 37.92 -17.49 -6.93
N ASN A 10 38.26 -17.15 -8.17
CA ASN A 10 39.22 -17.91 -8.99
C ASN A 10 40.67 -17.44 -8.83
N ASP A 11 40.89 -16.21 -8.36
CA ASP A 11 42.23 -15.62 -8.18
C ASP A 11 42.30 -14.86 -6.84
N PRO A 12 42.16 -15.57 -5.70
CA PRO A 12 42.09 -14.94 -4.38
C PRO A 12 43.39 -14.23 -3.98
N ASN A 13 44.52 -14.65 -4.57
CA ASN A 13 45.84 -14.05 -4.36
C ASN A 13 45.98 -12.68 -5.05
N ALA A 14 45.06 -12.30 -5.95
CA ALA A 14 44.99 -10.95 -6.48
C ALA A 14 44.56 -9.90 -5.44
N PHE A 15 44.11 -10.33 -4.26
CA PHE A 15 43.68 -9.44 -3.17
C PHE A 15 44.65 -9.51 -1.99
N PRO A 16 44.99 -8.37 -1.38
CA PRO A 16 45.92 -8.34 -0.26
C PRO A 16 45.30 -8.96 1.02
N PRO A 17 46.10 -9.46 1.98
CA PRO A 17 45.60 -10.10 3.20
C PRO A 17 44.62 -9.23 4.02
N GLU A 18 44.80 -7.91 4.00
CA GLU A 18 43.96 -6.93 4.69
C GLU A 18 42.53 -6.92 4.13
N PHE A 19 42.39 -7.09 2.81
CA PHE A 19 41.08 -7.23 2.16
C PHE A 19 40.32 -8.42 2.76
N TRP A 20 40.98 -9.57 2.88
CA TRP A 20 40.38 -10.78 3.44
C TRP A 20 40.04 -10.65 4.93
N THR A 21 40.84 -9.88 5.67
CA THR A 21 40.57 -9.56 7.08
C THR A 21 39.27 -8.77 7.21
N LEU A 22 39.09 -7.72 6.41
CA LEU A 22 37.86 -6.91 6.40
C LEU A 22 36.66 -7.66 5.82
N TRP A 23 36.88 -8.48 4.80
CA TRP A 23 35.84 -9.28 4.15
C TRP A 23 35.16 -10.27 5.10
N LYS A 24 35.96 -10.90 5.98
CA LYS A 24 35.50 -11.92 6.94
C LYS A 24 34.96 -11.34 8.25
N GLN A 25 35.25 -10.06 8.54
CA GLN A 25 34.75 -9.39 9.73
C GLN A 25 33.31 -8.90 9.57
N SER A 26 32.56 -8.92 10.67
CA SER A 26 31.20 -8.37 10.74
C SER A 26 30.97 -7.66 12.07
N SER A 27 30.17 -6.61 12.07
CA SER A 27 29.68 -5.98 13.30
C SER A 27 28.47 -6.75 13.82
N LEU A 28 28.53 -7.25 15.05
CA LEU A 28 27.41 -7.90 15.71
C LEU A 28 26.54 -6.86 16.41
N ILE A 29 25.24 -6.89 16.16
CA ILE A 29 24.24 -6.10 16.88
C ILE A 29 23.16 -7.02 17.43
N ALA A 30 22.60 -6.68 18.59
CA ALA A 30 21.42 -7.33 19.15
C ALA A 30 20.18 -6.53 18.75
N LEU A 31 19.25 -7.15 18.01
CA LEU A 31 18.05 -6.49 17.51
C LEU A 31 16.78 -6.94 18.26
N GLY A 32 16.02 -5.95 18.73
CA GLY A 32 14.71 -6.15 19.38
C GLY A 32 14.79 -6.77 20.78
N GLU A 33 13.63 -6.92 21.43
CA GLU A 33 13.53 -7.43 22.81
C GLU A 33 14.07 -8.85 22.97
N LYS A 34 13.92 -9.70 21.94
CA LYS A 34 14.47 -11.05 21.91
C LYS A 34 15.98 -11.09 21.64
N CYS A 35 16.64 -9.93 21.52
CA CYS A 35 18.08 -9.79 21.30
C CYS A 35 18.61 -10.64 20.14
N ARG A 36 17.95 -10.59 18.97
CA ARG A 36 18.36 -11.39 17.82
C ARG A 36 19.77 -10.98 17.36
N PRO A 37 20.73 -11.91 17.28
CA PRO A 37 22.10 -11.57 16.88
C PRO A 37 22.17 -11.36 15.36
N VAL A 38 22.49 -10.14 14.92
CA VAL A 38 22.65 -9.79 13.50
C VAL A 38 24.11 -9.41 13.23
N CYS A 39 24.76 -10.13 12.31
CA CYS A 39 26.12 -9.88 11.84
C CYS A 39 26.09 -9.05 10.56
N ILE A 40 26.44 -7.77 10.66
CA ILE A 40 26.54 -6.86 9.53
C ILE A 40 27.95 -6.93 8.95
N GLY A 41 28.10 -7.67 7.84
CA GLY A 41 29.36 -7.73 7.09
C GLY A 41 29.67 -6.46 6.29
N MET A 42 30.90 -6.41 5.76
CA MET A 42 31.36 -5.35 4.86
C MET A 42 30.38 -5.13 3.68
N THR A 43 30.18 -3.88 3.28
CA THR A 43 29.25 -3.52 2.18
C THR A 43 29.58 -4.25 0.88
N TRP A 44 30.86 -4.38 0.50
CA TRP A 44 31.27 -5.13 -0.69
C TRP A 44 30.88 -6.61 -0.64
N ARG A 45 31.00 -7.25 0.53
CA ARG A 45 30.52 -8.62 0.73
C ARG A 45 29.02 -8.72 0.52
N ARG A 46 28.23 -7.80 1.07
CA ARG A 46 26.77 -7.79 0.88
C ARG A 46 26.36 -7.54 -0.57
N VAL A 47 27.06 -6.66 -1.29
CA VAL A 47 26.82 -6.40 -2.72
C VAL A 47 27.12 -7.64 -3.57
N ILE A 48 28.26 -8.30 -3.29
CA ILE A 48 28.66 -9.51 -4.00
C ILE A 48 27.72 -10.67 -3.66
N ALA A 49 27.33 -10.83 -2.40
CA ALA A 49 26.32 -11.79 -1.96
C ALA A 49 24.98 -11.58 -2.70
N ALA A 50 24.47 -10.35 -2.73
CA ALA A 50 23.23 -10.03 -3.45
C ALA A 50 23.33 -10.26 -4.96
N GLY A 51 24.48 -9.92 -5.57
CA GLY A 51 24.76 -10.23 -6.98
C GLY A 51 24.78 -11.74 -7.25
N THR A 52 25.40 -12.51 -6.35
CA THR A 52 25.46 -13.98 -6.41
C THR A 52 24.07 -14.58 -6.30
N VAL A 53 23.27 -14.21 -5.29
CA VAL A 53 21.87 -14.68 -5.16
C VAL A 53 21.08 -14.40 -6.44
N ARG A 54 21.25 -13.22 -7.04
CA ARG A 54 20.54 -12.84 -8.26
C ARG A 54 20.94 -13.68 -9.47
N GLU A 55 22.23 -13.94 -9.63
CA GLU A 55 22.77 -14.77 -10.72
C GLU A 55 22.29 -16.22 -10.61
N TRP A 56 22.33 -16.77 -9.39
CA TRP A 56 22.03 -18.18 -9.14
C TRP A 56 20.57 -18.44 -8.73
N LYS A 57 19.72 -17.40 -8.68
CA LYS A 57 18.31 -17.53 -8.27
C LYS A 57 17.58 -18.65 -9.01
N PRO A 58 17.66 -18.80 -10.35
CA PRO A 58 16.94 -19.87 -11.05
C PRO A 58 17.35 -21.27 -10.58
N ASN A 59 18.65 -21.52 -10.42
CA ASN A 59 19.16 -22.81 -9.95
C ASN A 59 18.79 -23.06 -8.48
N LEU A 60 18.84 -22.03 -7.63
CA LEU A 60 18.40 -22.14 -6.23
C LEU A 60 16.91 -22.46 -6.15
N GLU A 61 16.08 -21.74 -6.91
CA GLU A 61 14.63 -21.93 -6.96
C GLU A 61 14.26 -23.35 -7.42
N GLU A 62 14.90 -23.85 -8.48
CA GLU A 62 14.72 -25.23 -8.95
C GLU A 62 14.98 -26.25 -7.83
N ARG A 63 16.16 -26.16 -7.19
CA ARG A 63 16.56 -27.09 -6.13
C ARG A 63 15.68 -27.01 -4.88
N PHE A 64 15.27 -25.81 -4.50
CA PHE A 64 14.40 -25.62 -3.33
C PHE A 64 12.99 -26.16 -3.60
N ARG A 65 12.42 -25.92 -4.79
CA ARG A 65 11.13 -26.49 -5.18
C ARG A 65 11.16 -28.02 -5.27
N GLU A 66 12.22 -28.61 -5.82
CA GLU A 66 12.40 -30.08 -5.86
C GLU A 66 12.33 -30.72 -4.47
N ALA A 67 12.82 -30.01 -3.46
CA ALA A 67 12.89 -30.46 -2.07
C ALA A 67 11.72 -29.97 -1.20
N ASP A 68 10.69 -29.34 -1.74
CA ASP A 68 9.60 -28.74 -0.96
C ASP A 68 10.06 -27.71 0.10
N GLN A 69 11.15 -27.01 -0.21
CA GLN A 69 11.64 -25.84 0.51
C GLN A 69 11.19 -24.58 -0.24
N PHE A 70 10.40 -23.74 0.41
CA PHE A 70 9.80 -22.53 -0.15
C PHE A 70 10.41 -21.25 0.44
N GLY A 71 11.33 -21.41 1.38
CA GLY A 71 12.11 -20.32 1.95
C GLY A 71 13.15 -19.83 0.96
N VAL A 72 13.12 -18.50 0.72
CA VAL A 72 14.05 -17.73 -0.13
C VAL A 72 14.18 -18.22 -1.58
N ALA A 73 14.45 -17.30 -2.52
CA ALA A 73 14.47 -17.55 -3.98
C ALA A 73 13.12 -17.97 -4.62
N VAL A 74 12.28 -18.74 -3.93
CA VAL A 74 10.95 -19.16 -4.36
C VAL A 74 9.96 -17.99 -4.27
N VAL A 75 9.35 -17.64 -5.39
CA VAL A 75 8.33 -16.57 -5.44
C VAL A 75 7.09 -17.02 -4.69
N ALA A 76 6.55 -16.15 -3.82
CA ALA A 76 5.35 -16.41 -3.00
C ALA A 76 5.44 -17.68 -2.15
N GLY A 77 6.62 -17.97 -1.60
CA GLY A 77 6.86 -19.18 -0.80
C GLY A 77 6.05 -19.23 0.50
N VAL A 78 5.91 -18.08 1.20
CA VAL A 78 5.07 -17.97 2.41
C VAL A 78 3.63 -18.32 2.07
N GLU A 79 3.09 -17.70 1.02
CA GLU A 79 1.69 -17.91 0.63
C GLU A 79 1.42 -19.34 0.16
N GLN A 80 2.38 -20.00 -0.51
CA GLN A 80 2.28 -21.41 -0.89
C GLN A 80 2.23 -22.34 0.33
N VAL A 81 3.13 -22.19 1.30
CA VAL A 81 3.18 -23.06 2.49
C VAL A 81 1.94 -22.88 3.37
N ALA A 82 1.52 -21.63 3.59
CA ALA A 82 0.29 -21.34 4.34
C ALA A 82 -0.96 -21.92 3.66
N MET A 83 -1.08 -21.77 2.33
CA MET A 83 -2.24 -22.27 1.59
C MET A 83 -2.27 -23.80 1.53
N ASP A 84 -1.11 -24.46 1.38
CA ASP A 84 -1.03 -25.92 1.44
C ASP A 84 -1.52 -26.44 2.80
N ALA A 85 -1.01 -25.88 3.90
CA ALA A 85 -1.46 -26.23 5.24
C ALA A 85 -2.96 -25.97 5.45
N GLN A 86 -3.48 -24.85 4.93
CA GLN A 86 -4.90 -24.52 5.04
C GLN A 86 -5.78 -25.50 4.25
N LEU A 87 -5.38 -25.88 3.03
CA LEU A 87 -6.13 -26.85 2.22
C LEU A 87 -6.07 -28.25 2.83
N VAL A 88 -4.93 -28.68 3.36
CA VAL A 88 -4.83 -29.94 4.09
C VAL A 88 -5.81 -29.96 5.27
N HIS A 89 -5.74 -28.94 6.14
CA HIS A 89 -6.64 -28.83 7.28
C HIS A 89 -8.12 -28.86 6.85
N GLN A 90 -8.52 -28.01 5.88
CA GLN A 90 -9.90 -27.92 5.44
C GLN A 90 -10.40 -29.18 4.71
N THR A 91 -9.55 -29.90 3.98
CA THR A 91 -9.97 -31.14 3.32
C THR A 91 -10.07 -32.33 4.28
N GLY A 92 -9.58 -32.21 5.51
CA GLY A 92 -9.67 -33.21 6.56
C GLY A 92 -11.05 -33.40 7.19
N HIS A 93 -12.12 -32.77 6.66
CA HIS A 93 -13.46 -32.79 7.26
C HIS A 93 -13.94 -34.18 7.70
N TRP A 94 -14.43 -34.23 8.95
CA TRP A 94 -15.10 -35.38 9.52
C TRP A 94 -16.55 -35.45 9.03
N VAL A 95 -16.88 -36.42 8.19
CA VAL A 95 -18.29 -36.70 7.87
C VAL A 95 -18.88 -37.41 9.08
N LYS A 96 -19.73 -36.71 9.87
CA LYS A 96 -20.73 -37.39 10.70
C LYS A 96 -21.50 -38.32 9.76
N SER A 97 -21.28 -39.62 9.93
CA SER A 97 -22.00 -40.72 9.28
C SER A 97 -23.38 -40.31 8.75
N ILE A 98 -23.69 -40.72 7.51
CA ILE A 98 -24.96 -40.55 6.77
C ILE A 98 -26.23 -40.71 7.65
N VAL A 99 -26.12 -41.42 8.77
CA VAL A 99 -27.14 -41.60 9.80
C VAL A 99 -27.67 -40.28 10.42
N ASN A 100 -26.96 -39.15 10.32
CA ASN A 100 -27.34 -37.91 11.02
C ASN A 100 -27.95 -36.77 10.17
N THR A 101 -28.14 -36.94 8.86
CA THR A 101 -28.91 -35.97 8.05
C THR A 101 -30.42 -36.29 8.07
N LYS A 102 -31.29 -35.27 7.98
CA LYS A 102 -32.75 -35.43 8.05
C LYS A 102 -33.31 -36.31 6.93
N ILE A 103 -32.72 -36.22 5.74
CA ILE A 103 -33.03 -37.04 4.55
C ILE A 103 -32.51 -38.48 4.75
N GLY A 104 -31.33 -38.64 5.38
CA GLY A 104 -30.80 -39.94 5.77
C GLY A 104 -31.69 -40.65 6.79
N ARG A 105 -32.25 -39.96 7.78
CA ARG A 105 -33.10 -40.63 8.80
C ARG A 105 -34.34 -41.31 8.24
N GLU A 106 -34.98 -40.78 7.21
CA GLU A 106 -36.23 -41.36 6.68
C GLU A 106 -35.99 -42.49 5.66
N GLU A 107 -35.07 -42.31 4.71
CA GLU A 107 -34.74 -43.36 3.73
C GLU A 107 -33.89 -44.49 4.35
N PHE A 108 -32.94 -44.14 5.23
CA PHE A 108 -32.08 -45.11 5.92
C PHE A 108 -32.86 -45.87 7.00
N SER A 109 -33.80 -45.27 7.74
CA SER A 109 -34.62 -45.99 8.74
C SER A 109 -35.53 -47.06 8.12
N ASN A 110 -36.08 -46.79 6.93
CA ASN A 110 -36.94 -47.75 6.23
C ASN A 110 -36.14 -48.92 5.65
N ALA A 111 -34.97 -48.67 5.06
CA ALA A 111 -34.07 -49.73 4.57
C ALA A 111 -33.43 -50.52 5.73
N MET A 112 -33.03 -49.84 6.81
CA MET A 112 -32.34 -50.43 7.95
C MET A 112 -33.26 -51.20 8.89
N SER A 113 -34.56 -50.94 8.97
CA SER A 113 -35.45 -51.69 9.88
C SER A 113 -35.51 -53.19 9.56
N SER A 114 -35.39 -53.55 8.27
CA SER A 114 -35.31 -54.95 7.83
C SER A 114 -33.93 -55.57 8.13
N LEU A 115 -32.86 -54.80 7.93
CA LEU A 115 -31.48 -55.20 8.19
C LEU A 115 -31.19 -55.33 9.70
N TRP A 116 -31.70 -54.41 10.52
CA TRP A 116 -31.60 -54.41 11.99
C TRP A 116 -32.30 -55.61 12.62
N ARG A 117 -33.50 -55.98 12.13
CA ARG A 117 -34.18 -57.20 12.59
C ARG A 117 -33.38 -58.46 12.26
N ARG A 118 -32.75 -58.52 11.09
CA ARG A 118 -31.85 -59.63 10.73
C ARG A 118 -30.56 -59.63 11.56
N LEU A 119 -29.97 -58.45 11.80
CA LEU A 119 -28.76 -58.27 12.62
C LEU A 119 -28.94 -58.70 14.08
N ILE A 120 -30.10 -58.42 14.69
CA ILE A 120 -30.40 -58.80 16.08
C ILE A 120 -30.83 -60.26 16.18
N ASN A 121 -31.71 -60.71 15.28
CA ASN A 121 -32.35 -62.02 15.42
C ASN A 121 -31.51 -63.17 14.83
N ASP A 122 -30.55 -62.89 13.94
CA ASP A 122 -29.65 -63.89 13.37
C ASP A 122 -28.26 -63.31 13.04
N PRO A 123 -27.40 -63.09 14.06
CA PRO A 123 -26.06 -62.51 13.87
C PRO A 123 -25.12 -63.36 13.01
N ASN A 124 -25.40 -64.67 12.90
CA ASN A 124 -24.61 -65.65 12.15
C ASN A 124 -24.97 -65.70 10.66
N ALA A 125 -26.08 -65.08 10.25
CA ALA A 125 -26.47 -64.94 8.84
C ALA A 125 -25.52 -64.02 8.04
N PHE A 126 -24.62 -63.30 8.72
CA PHE A 126 -23.66 -62.40 8.09
C PHE A 126 -22.25 -62.98 8.19
N PRO A 127 -21.50 -63.03 7.07
CA PRO A 127 -20.12 -63.50 7.11
C PRO A 127 -19.26 -62.60 8.02
N PRO A 128 -18.20 -63.13 8.64
CA PRO A 128 -17.29 -62.33 9.50
C PRO A 128 -16.74 -61.07 8.80
N GLU A 129 -16.59 -61.09 7.48
CA GLU A 129 -16.17 -59.94 6.68
C GLU A 129 -17.18 -58.78 6.73
N PHE A 130 -18.48 -59.07 6.83
CA PHE A 130 -19.53 -58.04 6.93
C PHE A 130 -19.39 -57.22 8.21
N TRP A 131 -19.11 -57.87 9.35
CA TRP A 131 -18.91 -57.18 10.63
C TRP A 131 -17.63 -56.34 10.65
N THR A 132 -16.62 -56.78 9.90
CA THR A 132 -15.38 -56.05 9.67
C THR A 132 -15.64 -54.80 8.83
N LEU A 133 -16.38 -54.94 7.71
CA LEU A 133 -16.80 -53.85 6.84
C LEU A 133 -17.76 -52.86 7.52
N TRP A 134 -18.66 -53.33 8.38
CA TRP A 134 -19.63 -52.50 9.11
C TRP A 134 -18.95 -51.61 10.17
N LYS A 135 -17.97 -52.16 10.91
CA LYS A 135 -17.13 -51.38 11.83
C LYS A 135 -16.21 -50.41 11.07
N GLN A 136 -15.75 -50.78 9.88
CA GLN A 136 -14.96 -49.91 9.01
C GLN A 136 -15.79 -48.77 8.39
N SER A 137 -17.05 -49.00 8.02
CA SER A 137 -17.89 -48.00 7.34
C SER A 137 -18.55 -46.98 8.27
N SER A 138 -18.64 -47.27 9.58
CA SER A 138 -19.23 -46.39 10.58
C SER A 138 -18.22 -45.46 11.30
N LEU A 139 -16.90 -45.60 11.03
CA LEU A 139 -15.81 -44.88 11.70
C LEU A 139 -14.66 -44.52 10.73
N ILE A 140 -14.93 -43.94 9.57
CA ILE A 140 -13.85 -43.41 8.73
C ILE A 140 -13.49 -41.98 9.19
N ALA A 141 -12.68 -41.91 10.25
CA ALA A 141 -11.90 -40.71 10.57
C ALA A 141 -10.77 -40.57 9.54
N LEU A 142 -11.05 -39.93 8.40
CA LEU A 142 -10.02 -39.49 7.44
C LEU A 142 -9.68 -38.03 7.71
N GLY A 143 -9.18 -37.80 8.92
CA GLY A 143 -8.78 -36.49 9.38
C GLY A 143 -7.36 -36.17 8.95
N GLN A 144 -7.19 -35.15 8.10
CA GLN A 144 -5.86 -34.65 7.77
C GLN A 144 -5.34 -33.71 8.86
N TRP A 145 -4.16 -33.99 9.40
CA TRP A 145 -3.54 -33.21 10.48
C TRP A 145 -2.47 -32.28 9.95
N VAL A 146 -2.30 -31.13 10.61
CA VAL A 146 -1.20 -30.19 10.33
C VAL A 146 -0.34 -30.07 11.58
N VAL A 147 0.93 -30.42 11.47
CA VAL A 147 1.93 -30.31 12.54
C VAL A 147 2.92 -29.24 12.15
N GLN A 148 3.20 -28.33 13.08
CA GLN A 148 4.23 -27.31 12.93
C GLN A 148 5.35 -27.59 13.91
N THR A 149 6.59 -27.52 13.41
CA THR A 149 7.79 -27.64 14.23
C THR A 149 8.49 -26.28 14.32
N ASP A 150 9.10 -26.01 15.48
CA ASP A 150 9.89 -24.79 15.74
C ASP A 150 11.35 -25.18 15.98
N CYS A 151 12.30 -24.53 15.31
CA CYS A 151 13.72 -24.80 15.49
C CYS A 151 14.39 -23.72 16.37
N SER A 152 15.16 -24.13 17.36
CA SER A 152 15.86 -23.21 18.25
C SER A 152 17.15 -22.68 17.62
N ASN A 153 17.21 -21.37 17.41
CA ASN A 153 18.44 -20.66 17.00
C ASN A 153 19.08 -21.22 15.69
N ALA A 154 18.25 -21.71 14.77
CA ALA A 154 18.68 -22.59 13.69
C ALA A 154 19.79 -22.00 12.79
N PHE A 155 19.67 -20.70 12.46
CA PHE A 155 20.67 -19.99 11.65
C PHE A 155 22.08 -20.04 12.24
N ASN A 156 22.23 -20.08 13.57
CA ASN A 156 23.53 -20.03 14.23
C ASN A 156 24.13 -21.41 14.50
N THR A 157 23.32 -22.47 14.46
CA THR A 157 23.75 -23.81 14.90
C THR A 157 24.02 -24.78 13.76
N GLY A 158 23.44 -24.56 12.57
CA GLY A 158 23.63 -25.43 11.41
C GLY A 158 25.11 -25.67 11.04
N LYS A 159 25.50 -26.93 10.81
CA LYS A 159 26.88 -27.29 10.47
C LYS A 159 27.26 -26.80 9.07
N ARG A 160 28.34 -26.03 8.95
CA ARG A 160 28.84 -25.50 7.67
C ARG A 160 29.31 -26.59 6.71
N THR A 161 29.77 -27.72 7.24
CA THR A 161 30.11 -28.90 6.43
C THR A 161 28.91 -29.44 5.66
N ALA A 162 27.70 -29.39 6.23
CA ALA A 162 26.47 -29.77 5.54
C ALA A 162 26.15 -28.80 4.38
N ILE A 163 26.33 -27.50 4.58
CA ILE A 163 26.20 -26.47 3.54
C ILE A 163 27.17 -26.77 2.39
N MET A 164 28.45 -26.97 2.70
CA MET A 164 29.50 -27.22 1.72
C MET A 164 29.23 -28.50 0.92
N ALA A 165 28.83 -29.58 1.59
CA ALA A 165 28.50 -30.85 0.94
C ALA A 165 27.31 -30.69 -0.04
N GLN A 166 26.24 -30.01 0.37
CA GLN A 166 25.09 -29.81 -0.50
C GLN A 166 25.38 -28.86 -1.66
N ALA A 167 26.16 -27.79 -1.41
CA ALA A 167 26.57 -26.85 -2.44
C ALA A 167 27.45 -27.53 -3.50
N ALA A 168 28.43 -28.34 -3.07
CA ALA A 168 29.28 -29.11 -3.98
C ALA A 168 28.49 -30.08 -4.88
N LYS A 169 27.36 -30.59 -4.40
CA LYS A 169 26.46 -31.45 -5.19
C LYS A 169 25.54 -30.66 -6.13
N SER A 170 25.01 -29.53 -5.67
CA SER A 170 23.87 -28.86 -6.33
C SER A 170 24.26 -27.68 -7.20
N VAL A 171 25.26 -26.91 -6.75
CA VAL A 171 25.76 -25.70 -7.40
C VAL A 171 27.29 -25.58 -7.12
N PRO A 172 28.13 -26.41 -7.77
CA PRO A 172 29.57 -26.50 -7.46
C PRO A 172 30.30 -25.15 -7.51
N ASP A 173 29.88 -24.26 -8.41
CA ASP A 173 30.46 -22.92 -8.58
C ASP A 173 30.31 -22.03 -7.32
N LEU A 174 29.36 -22.32 -6.44
CA LEU A 174 29.20 -21.62 -5.16
C LEU A 174 30.19 -22.09 -4.09
N VAL A 175 30.80 -23.26 -4.24
CA VAL A 175 31.71 -23.84 -3.22
C VAL A 175 32.87 -22.91 -2.93
N GLY A 176 33.50 -22.34 -3.97
CA GLY A 176 34.60 -21.39 -3.79
C GLY A 176 34.17 -20.13 -3.03
N TYR A 177 32.97 -19.60 -3.31
CA TYR A 177 32.42 -18.48 -2.56
C TYR A 177 32.15 -18.83 -1.09
N ILE A 178 31.51 -19.98 -0.84
CA ILE A 178 31.17 -20.42 0.52
C ILE A 178 32.44 -20.70 1.31
N ALA A 179 33.45 -21.33 0.70
CA ALA A 179 34.73 -21.60 1.33
C ALA A 179 35.38 -20.32 1.89
N ARG A 180 35.35 -19.25 1.10
CA ARG A 180 35.96 -17.96 1.45
C ARG A 180 35.16 -17.16 2.46
N CYS A 181 33.84 -17.31 2.48
CA CYS A 181 32.96 -16.57 3.38
C CYS A 181 32.66 -17.30 4.69
N TYR A 182 32.69 -18.64 4.69
CA TYR A 182 32.16 -19.48 5.77
C TYR A 182 33.11 -20.61 6.21
N ASP A 183 34.06 -21.09 5.41
CA ASP A 183 34.80 -22.34 5.71
C ASP A 183 36.16 -22.14 6.42
N GLU A 184 37.03 -21.25 5.92
CA GLU A 184 38.41 -21.13 6.45
C GLU A 184 38.61 -19.99 7.47
N ILE A 185 38.93 -20.38 8.71
CA ILE A 185 39.20 -19.55 9.92
C ILE A 185 37.93 -18.86 10.45
N PRO A 186 37.60 -18.95 11.76
CA PRO A 186 36.30 -18.48 12.24
C PRO A 186 36.06 -17.03 11.83
N ALA A 187 34.92 -16.76 11.18
CA ALA A 187 34.52 -15.39 10.87
C ALA A 187 34.41 -14.62 12.19
N LYS A 188 34.97 -13.41 12.23
CA LYS A 188 35.07 -12.63 13.47
C LYS A 188 33.92 -11.63 13.53
N ALA A 189 33.05 -11.81 14.51
CA ALA A 189 31.98 -10.88 14.82
C ALA A 189 32.44 -9.92 15.94
N ILE A 190 32.46 -8.63 15.65
CA ILE A 190 32.86 -7.58 16.61
C ILE A 190 31.59 -7.06 17.28
N TYR A 191 31.47 -7.24 18.59
CA TYR A 191 30.39 -6.69 19.41
C TYR A 191 30.93 -5.51 20.21
N THR A 192 30.25 -4.36 20.12
CA THR A 192 30.58 -3.19 20.93
C THR A 192 29.56 -3.11 22.06
N MET A 193 30.03 -3.20 23.31
CA MET A 193 29.19 -3.04 24.50
C MET A 193 28.84 -1.56 24.72
N ASP A 194 27.83 -1.30 25.55
CA ASP A 194 27.40 0.08 25.88
C ASP A 194 28.52 0.91 26.54
N SER A 195 29.48 0.24 27.19
CA SER A 195 30.70 0.87 27.74
C SER A 195 31.70 1.33 26.67
N GLY A 196 31.49 0.98 25.40
CA GLY A 196 32.44 1.17 24.30
C GLY A 196 33.48 0.06 24.17
N GLU A 197 33.56 -0.89 25.11
CA GLU A 197 34.45 -2.06 25.01
C GLU A 197 34.05 -2.94 23.81
N ARG A 198 35.05 -3.34 23.01
CA ARG A 198 34.84 -4.23 21.87
C ARG A 198 35.26 -5.65 22.20
N ARG A 199 34.35 -6.59 21.98
CA ARG A 199 34.60 -8.04 22.09
C ARG A 199 34.58 -8.68 20.71
N THR A 200 35.44 -9.66 20.51
CA THR A 200 35.48 -10.46 19.28
C THR A 200 34.90 -11.83 19.57
N ILE A 201 33.91 -12.23 18.79
CA ILE A 201 33.25 -13.54 18.87
C ILE A 201 33.59 -14.32 17.60
N GLU A 202 34.04 -15.56 17.77
CA GLU A 202 34.37 -16.47 16.66
C GLU A 202 33.11 -17.22 16.19
N CYS A 203 32.69 -16.98 14.95
CA CYS A 203 31.58 -17.69 14.33
C CYS A 203 32.07 -19.01 13.70
N LYS A 204 31.92 -20.13 14.43
CA LYS A 204 32.38 -21.48 14.01
C LYS A 204 31.30 -22.33 13.32
N SER A 205 30.03 -22.06 13.61
CA SER A 205 28.86 -22.75 13.03
C SER A 205 27.92 -21.75 12.38
N GLY A 206 26.88 -22.27 11.73
CA GLY A 206 25.77 -21.51 11.19
C GLY A 206 26.14 -20.61 10.02
N VAL A 207 25.13 -19.84 9.64
CA VAL A 207 25.18 -18.77 8.66
C VAL A 207 25.01 -17.42 9.37
N GLN A 208 25.59 -16.36 8.80
CA GLN A 208 25.51 -15.04 9.40
C GLN A 208 24.15 -14.39 9.10
N GLN A 209 23.36 -14.12 10.14
CA GLN A 209 22.13 -13.34 10.03
C GLN A 209 22.47 -11.90 9.64
N GLY A 210 22.08 -11.45 8.45
CA GLY A 210 22.48 -10.16 7.88
C GLY A 210 23.37 -10.25 6.63
N ASP A 211 23.87 -11.45 6.30
CA ASP A 211 24.44 -11.75 4.98
C ASP A 211 23.33 -12.10 3.98
N GLY A 212 23.37 -11.53 2.78
CA GLY A 212 22.42 -11.84 1.71
C GLY A 212 22.44 -13.30 1.25
N MET A 213 23.58 -13.99 1.40
CA MET A 213 23.69 -15.44 1.12
C MET A 213 23.34 -16.31 2.33
N GLY A 214 23.16 -15.75 3.53
CA GLY A 214 22.90 -16.52 4.74
C GLY A 214 21.66 -17.42 4.63
N PRO A 215 20.46 -16.88 4.33
CA PRO A 215 19.24 -17.69 4.23
C PRO A 215 19.28 -18.78 3.15
N PRO A 216 19.74 -18.53 1.89
CA PRO A 216 19.87 -19.60 0.89
C PRO A 216 20.81 -20.73 1.33
N LEU A 217 21.93 -20.40 2.00
CA LEU A 217 22.86 -21.40 2.51
C LEU A 217 22.26 -22.20 3.68
N PHE A 218 21.43 -21.58 4.52
CA PHE A 218 20.68 -22.31 5.53
C PHE A 218 19.69 -23.30 4.90
N CYS A 219 18.94 -22.88 3.87
CA CYS A 219 18.04 -23.76 3.13
C CYS A 219 18.78 -24.98 2.52
N PHE A 220 20.05 -24.83 2.08
CA PHE A 220 20.85 -25.97 1.61
C PHE A 220 21.10 -27.04 2.69
N ILE A 221 21.16 -26.68 3.98
CA ILE A 221 21.26 -27.67 5.05
C ILE A 221 20.00 -28.56 5.07
N LEU A 222 18.84 -27.94 4.84
CA LEU A 222 17.55 -28.60 4.95
C LEU A 222 17.15 -29.41 3.72
N VAL A 223 17.56 -28.99 2.52
CA VAL A 223 17.25 -29.69 1.25
C VAL A 223 17.44 -31.21 1.31
N PRO A 224 18.61 -31.75 1.70
CA PRO A 224 18.82 -33.20 1.76
C PRO A 224 17.96 -33.89 2.83
N ILE A 225 17.75 -33.24 3.98
CA ILE A 225 16.95 -33.77 5.09
C ILE A 225 15.49 -33.89 4.66
N VAL A 226 14.91 -32.79 4.18
CA VAL A 226 13.52 -32.76 3.72
C VAL A 226 13.30 -33.79 2.60
N SER A 227 14.20 -33.85 1.62
CA SER A 227 14.10 -34.80 0.52
C SER A 227 14.13 -36.25 0.99
N LYS A 228 14.99 -36.58 1.96
CA LYS A 228 15.13 -37.91 2.55
C LYS A 228 13.90 -38.31 3.35
N VAL A 229 13.45 -37.45 4.26
CA VAL A 229 12.27 -37.69 5.09
C VAL A 229 11.02 -37.84 4.22
N ARG A 230 10.84 -36.96 3.22
CA ARG A 230 9.75 -37.07 2.26
C ARG A 230 9.76 -38.41 1.52
N ALA A 231 10.91 -38.80 0.95
CA ALA A 231 11.01 -40.07 0.22
C ALA A 231 10.65 -41.28 1.10
N LYS A 232 10.94 -41.21 2.40
CA LYS A 232 10.60 -42.26 3.37
C LYS A 232 9.11 -42.30 3.73
N TYR A 233 8.43 -41.16 3.86
CA TYR A 233 7.08 -41.11 4.44
C TYR A 233 5.95 -40.71 3.48
N ASP A 234 6.25 -40.29 2.24
CA ASP A 234 5.22 -39.86 1.27
C ASP A 234 4.18 -40.96 1.01
N HIS A 235 4.63 -42.21 0.80
CA HIS A 235 3.76 -43.36 0.59
C HIS A 235 2.87 -43.71 1.80
N LEU A 236 3.25 -43.26 3.01
CA LEU A 236 2.47 -43.41 4.25
C LEU A 236 1.49 -42.25 4.47
N GLY A 237 1.34 -41.36 3.48
CA GLY A 237 0.42 -40.23 3.55
C GLY A 237 0.93 -39.06 4.40
N VAL A 238 2.26 -38.88 4.48
CA VAL A 238 2.87 -37.71 5.12
C VAL A 238 3.50 -36.80 4.06
N SER A 239 3.10 -35.54 4.05
CA SER A 239 3.75 -34.48 3.28
C SER A 239 4.58 -33.58 4.19
N LEU A 240 5.73 -33.13 3.73
CA LEU A 240 6.61 -32.23 4.47
C LEU A 240 6.89 -31.02 3.58
N LYS A 241 6.58 -29.82 4.10
CA LYS A 241 6.94 -28.53 3.47
C LYS A 241 7.79 -27.72 4.44
N ALA A 242 8.73 -26.95 3.90
CA ALA A 242 9.56 -26.06 4.71
C ALA A 242 9.54 -24.63 4.17
N TYR A 243 9.56 -23.64 5.06
CA TYR A 243 9.87 -22.25 4.75
C TYR A 243 11.02 -21.80 5.65
N VAL A 244 12.24 -21.83 5.11
CA VAL A 244 13.45 -21.65 5.91
C VAL A 244 13.43 -22.69 7.05
N ASP A 245 13.43 -22.29 8.31
CA ASP A 245 13.42 -23.14 9.51
C ASP A 245 12.02 -23.56 9.96
N ASP A 246 10.96 -22.94 9.45
CA ASP A 246 9.58 -23.34 9.72
C ASP A 246 9.25 -24.59 8.89
N ILE A 247 9.23 -25.76 9.53
CA ILE A 247 8.90 -27.03 8.87
C ILE A 247 7.49 -27.46 9.30
N SER A 248 6.61 -27.67 8.31
CA SER A 248 5.27 -28.19 8.49
C SER A 248 5.16 -29.62 7.95
N LEU A 249 4.52 -30.48 8.74
CA LEU A 249 4.24 -31.87 8.42
C LEU A 249 2.74 -32.06 8.35
N HIS A 250 2.26 -32.60 7.23
CA HIS A 250 0.85 -32.81 6.98
C HIS A 250 0.60 -34.32 6.92
N PHE A 251 -0.39 -34.82 7.65
CA PHE A 251 -0.69 -36.25 7.73
C PHE A 251 -2.08 -36.52 7.19
N LYS A 252 -2.27 -37.60 6.43
CA LYS A 252 -3.60 -38.08 6.02
C LYS A 252 -4.43 -38.61 7.19
N ASN A 253 -3.75 -39.17 8.19
CA ASN A 253 -4.22 -39.71 9.46
C ASN A 253 -3.00 -39.92 10.37
N ILE A 254 -3.20 -40.10 11.69
CA ILE A 254 -2.10 -40.44 12.61
C ILE A 254 -2.08 -41.95 12.85
N THR A 255 -0.94 -42.59 12.59
CA THR A 255 -0.71 -44.02 12.83
C THR A 255 0.61 -44.24 13.56
N ALA A 256 0.78 -45.42 14.17
CA ALA A 256 2.03 -45.77 14.85
C ALA A 256 3.25 -45.77 13.91
N GLU A 257 3.03 -46.06 12.61
CA GLU A 257 4.08 -46.11 11.59
C GLU A 257 4.44 -44.72 11.08
N ASN A 258 3.44 -43.90 10.73
CA ASN A 258 3.72 -42.60 10.12
C ASN A 258 4.16 -41.53 11.13
N ILE A 259 3.80 -41.66 12.41
CA ILE A 259 4.24 -40.73 13.47
C ILE A 259 5.75 -40.81 13.71
N GLN A 260 6.42 -41.89 13.29
CA GLN A 260 7.88 -42.02 13.36
C GLN A 260 8.61 -40.96 12.54
N VAL A 261 7.93 -40.26 11.63
CA VAL A 261 8.50 -39.12 10.91
C VAL A 261 9.02 -38.02 11.86
N ILE A 262 8.40 -37.85 13.04
CA ILE A 262 8.79 -36.83 14.01
C ILE A 262 10.15 -37.11 14.64
N PRO A 263 10.38 -38.26 15.32
CA PRO A 263 11.69 -38.59 15.85
C PRO A 263 12.75 -38.66 14.74
N ASP A 264 12.45 -39.23 13.58
CA ASP A 264 13.37 -39.25 12.44
C ASP A 264 13.77 -37.84 11.98
N LEU A 265 12.82 -36.92 11.85
CA LEU A 265 13.12 -35.54 11.46
C LEU A 265 13.98 -34.85 12.53
N VAL A 266 13.69 -35.08 13.81
CA VAL A 266 14.49 -34.55 14.92
C VAL A 266 15.93 -35.06 14.83
N ASP A 267 16.13 -36.36 14.63
CA ASP A 267 17.46 -36.97 14.54
C ASP A 267 18.25 -36.44 13.33
N GLU A 268 17.61 -36.30 12.16
CA GLU A 268 18.26 -35.75 10.97
C GLU A 268 18.64 -34.26 11.14
N LEU A 269 17.79 -33.47 11.80
CA LEU A 269 18.08 -32.06 12.11
C LEU A 269 19.21 -31.94 13.15
N GLU A 270 19.18 -32.77 14.20
CA GLU A 270 20.21 -32.78 15.24
C GLU A 270 21.57 -33.22 14.68
N ALA A 271 21.59 -34.15 13.73
CA ALA A 271 22.80 -34.57 13.02
C ALA A 271 23.51 -33.41 12.31
N VAL A 272 22.77 -32.39 11.88
CA VAL A 272 23.31 -31.14 11.29
C VAL A 272 23.38 -29.97 12.27
N GLY A 273 23.14 -30.21 13.56
CA GLY A 273 23.25 -29.22 14.64
C GLY A 273 22.00 -28.35 14.83
N ILE A 274 20.87 -28.68 14.22
CA ILE A 274 19.61 -27.94 14.38
C ILE A 274 18.75 -28.66 15.43
N ILE A 275 18.31 -27.93 16.45
CA ILE A 275 17.56 -28.50 17.57
C ILE A 275 16.09 -28.08 17.45
N VAL A 276 15.19 -29.06 17.44
CA VAL A 276 13.74 -28.83 17.44
C VAL A 276 13.26 -28.49 18.85
N ASN A 277 12.50 -27.40 18.97
CA ASN A 277 11.80 -27.02 20.19
C ASN A 277 10.43 -27.71 20.24
N ARG A 278 10.38 -28.88 20.89
CA ARG A 278 9.15 -29.65 21.04
C ARG A 278 8.05 -28.88 21.79
N GLY A 279 8.42 -28.08 22.79
CA GLY A 279 7.47 -27.29 23.58
C GLY A 279 6.79 -26.14 22.81
N LYS A 280 7.32 -25.77 21.64
CA LYS A 280 6.72 -24.79 20.72
C LYS A 280 6.18 -25.42 19.43
N SER A 281 6.34 -26.73 19.28
CA SER A 281 5.77 -27.48 18.19
C SER A 281 4.34 -27.89 18.56
N SER A 282 3.44 -28.04 17.60
CA SER A 282 2.04 -28.37 17.90
C SER A 282 1.35 -29.07 16.74
N ALA A 283 0.34 -29.87 17.06
CA ALA A 283 -0.50 -30.58 16.10
C ALA A 283 -1.93 -30.02 16.09
N LEU A 284 -2.37 -29.51 14.93
CA LEU A 284 -3.73 -29.08 14.67
C LEU A 284 -4.57 -30.26 14.15
N PRO A 285 -5.63 -30.65 14.87
CA PRO A 285 -6.58 -31.65 14.39
C PRO A 285 -7.39 -31.14 13.19
N PRO A 286 -7.99 -32.05 12.41
CA PRO A 286 -8.93 -31.69 11.36
C PRO A 286 -10.18 -31.00 11.92
N PRO A 287 -10.88 -30.16 11.14
CA PRO A 287 -12.10 -29.51 11.56
C PRO A 287 -13.16 -30.50 12.05
N GLY A 288 -13.59 -30.34 13.31
CA GLY A 288 -14.64 -31.15 13.92
C GLY A 288 -14.22 -32.58 14.28
N HIS A 289 -12.92 -32.89 14.24
CA HIS A 289 -12.40 -34.20 14.63
C HIS A 289 -12.39 -34.36 16.16
N ASP A 290 -12.94 -35.47 16.65
CA ASP A 290 -12.83 -35.86 18.05
C ASP A 290 -11.55 -36.68 18.24
N VAL A 291 -10.56 -36.08 18.90
CA VAL A 291 -9.22 -36.68 19.03
C VAL A 291 -9.29 -37.93 19.90
N THR A 292 -9.02 -39.07 19.29
CA THR A 292 -9.10 -40.36 19.97
C THR A 292 -8.01 -40.52 21.04
N PRO A 293 -8.21 -41.35 22.08
CA PRO A 293 -7.18 -41.63 23.07
C PRO A 293 -5.88 -42.18 22.48
N ALA A 294 -5.97 -42.94 21.39
CA ALA A 294 -4.82 -43.49 20.68
C ALA A 294 -3.99 -42.39 19.99
N GLU A 295 -4.65 -41.48 19.27
CA GLU A 295 -3.97 -40.33 18.64
C GLU A 295 -3.33 -39.43 19.69
N ARG A 296 -4.03 -39.13 20.79
CA ARG A 296 -3.50 -38.33 21.90
C ARG A 296 -2.25 -38.97 22.51
N ARG A 297 -2.25 -40.30 22.67
CA ARG A 297 -1.07 -41.03 23.13
C ARG A 297 0.08 -40.94 22.12
N LEU A 298 -0.16 -41.23 20.84
CA LEU A 298 0.89 -41.20 19.82
C LEU A 298 1.54 -39.81 19.66
N LEU A 299 0.72 -38.75 19.65
CA LEU A 299 1.20 -37.37 19.60
C LEU A 299 1.94 -36.98 20.90
N GLY A 300 1.42 -37.40 22.06
CA GLY A 300 2.06 -37.20 23.36
C GLY A 300 3.43 -37.87 23.44
N ASP A 301 3.54 -39.13 23.00
CA ASP A 301 4.80 -39.90 22.95
C ASP A 301 5.82 -39.23 21.99
N ALA A 302 5.34 -38.57 20.93
CA ALA A 302 6.16 -37.76 20.02
C ALA A 302 6.51 -36.37 20.58
N GLY A 303 5.93 -35.96 21.71
CA GLY A 303 6.14 -34.65 22.33
C GLY A 303 5.41 -33.50 21.63
N LEU A 304 4.27 -33.77 20.99
CA LEU A 304 3.47 -32.79 20.25
C LEU A 304 2.17 -32.47 21.01
N PRO A 305 2.05 -31.27 21.62
CA PRO A 305 0.78 -30.81 22.15
C PRO A 305 -0.26 -30.61 21.03
N ILE A 306 -1.52 -30.90 21.34
CA ILE A 306 -2.65 -30.70 20.43
C ILE A 306 -3.11 -29.24 20.57
N ALA A 307 -3.18 -28.54 19.44
CA ALA A 307 -3.70 -27.17 19.36
C ALA A 307 -5.15 -27.21 18.89
N GLU A 308 -6.11 -27.24 19.83
CA GLU A 308 -7.53 -27.44 19.52
C GLU A 308 -8.16 -26.27 18.76
N GLU A 309 -7.70 -25.04 18.99
CA GLU A 309 -8.26 -23.83 18.38
C GLU A 309 -7.62 -23.45 17.04
N GLY A 310 -6.30 -23.65 16.90
CA GLY A 310 -5.55 -23.26 15.72
C GLY A 310 -4.03 -23.16 15.92
N ILE A 311 -3.31 -23.02 14.82
CA ILE A 311 -1.85 -22.79 14.75
C ILE A 311 -1.54 -21.65 13.77
N THR A 312 -0.32 -21.11 13.80
CA THR A 312 0.12 -20.05 12.88
C THR A 312 1.29 -20.52 12.01
N VAL A 313 0.99 -20.89 10.77
CA VAL A 313 1.99 -21.38 9.79
C VAL A 313 2.53 -20.19 9.00
N VAL A 314 3.85 -19.94 9.06
CA VAL A 314 4.55 -18.83 8.38
C VAL A 314 3.87 -17.45 8.54
N GLY A 315 3.26 -17.21 9.70
CA GLY A 315 2.55 -15.97 10.01
C GLY A 315 1.10 -15.90 9.52
N VAL A 316 0.53 -17.00 9.04
CA VAL A 316 -0.90 -17.13 8.67
C VAL A 316 -1.61 -18.05 9.66
N PRO A 317 -2.65 -17.58 10.38
CA PRO A 317 -3.41 -18.42 11.30
C PRO A 317 -4.31 -19.41 10.56
N ILE A 318 -4.36 -20.66 11.06
CA ILE A 318 -5.18 -21.76 10.54
C ILE A 318 -5.86 -22.43 11.74
N GLY A 319 -7.17 -22.60 11.69
CA GLY A 319 -7.93 -23.21 12.77
C GLY A 319 -9.41 -22.82 12.70
N THR A 320 -10.01 -22.63 13.88
CA THR A 320 -11.37 -22.11 14.02
C THR A 320 -11.46 -20.66 13.54
N ASP A 321 -12.64 -20.25 13.07
CA ASP A 321 -12.87 -18.85 12.64
C ASP A 321 -12.55 -17.86 13.78
N ALA A 322 -12.92 -18.18 15.03
CA ALA A 322 -12.64 -17.36 16.21
C ALA A 322 -11.13 -17.16 16.46
N TYR A 323 -10.34 -18.24 16.37
CA TYR A 323 -8.87 -18.15 16.49
C TYR A 323 -8.27 -17.27 15.40
N VAL A 324 -8.74 -17.43 14.15
CA VAL A 324 -8.24 -16.66 13.01
C VAL A 324 -8.57 -15.17 13.15
N GLU A 325 -9.79 -14.84 13.59
CA GLU A 325 -10.24 -13.46 13.84
C GLU A 325 -9.47 -12.79 14.98
N ASP A 326 -9.23 -13.50 16.08
CA ASP A 326 -8.43 -13.02 17.22
C ASP A 326 -7.00 -12.67 16.78
N ILE A 327 -6.33 -13.58 16.06
CA ILE A 327 -4.97 -13.32 15.55
C ILE A 327 -4.96 -12.15 14.55
N ALA A 328 -5.97 -12.05 13.67
CA ALA A 328 -6.08 -10.93 12.74
C ALA A 328 -6.23 -9.58 13.47
N MET A 329 -7.01 -9.54 14.56
CA MET A 329 -7.14 -8.35 15.40
C MET A 329 -5.84 -8.01 16.13
N LYS A 330 -5.16 -9.00 16.72
CA LYS A 330 -3.86 -8.84 17.40
C LYS A 330 -2.78 -8.30 16.47
N VAL A 331 -2.79 -8.65 15.18
CA VAL A 331 -1.86 -8.07 14.19
C VAL A 331 -2.02 -6.54 14.09
N ILE A 332 -3.22 -6.01 14.30
CA ILE A 332 -3.46 -4.57 14.30
C ILE A 332 -3.12 -3.96 15.66
N THR A 333 -3.69 -4.49 16.74
CA THR A 333 -3.57 -3.91 18.09
C THR A 333 -2.17 -4.09 18.67
N GLU A 334 -1.62 -5.31 18.64
CA GLU A 334 -0.30 -5.67 19.19
C GLU A 334 0.83 -5.57 18.14
N GLY A 335 0.52 -5.68 16.85
CA GLY A 335 1.49 -5.61 15.75
C GLY A 335 2.06 -4.20 15.46
N GLY A 336 1.77 -3.24 16.34
CA GLY A 336 2.35 -1.91 16.36
C GLY A 336 1.65 -0.87 15.49
N ALA A 337 0.46 -1.18 14.93
CA ALA A 337 -0.33 -0.19 14.22
C ALA A 337 -0.87 0.88 15.18
N ASP A 338 -1.41 0.46 16.33
CA ASP A 338 -1.88 1.37 17.39
C ASP A 338 -0.76 2.28 17.91
N LYS A 339 0.40 1.68 18.23
CA LYS A 339 1.60 2.43 18.64
C LYS A 339 2.01 3.46 17.57
N LEU A 340 2.02 3.06 16.31
CA LEU A 340 2.39 3.94 15.21
C LEU A 340 1.40 5.09 15.05
N ALA A 341 0.09 4.83 15.12
CA ALA A 341 -0.93 5.86 15.00
C ALA A 341 -0.78 6.96 16.07
N ARG A 342 -0.57 6.57 17.34
CA ARG A 342 -0.29 7.50 18.44
C ARG A 342 0.96 8.35 18.21
N MET A 343 2.02 7.74 17.66
CA MET A 343 3.25 8.46 17.33
C MET A 343 3.05 9.45 16.19
N VAL A 344 2.31 9.07 15.15
CA VAL A 344 2.10 9.88 13.94
C VAL A 344 1.38 11.18 14.23
N VAL A 345 0.33 11.16 15.06
CA VAL A 345 -0.43 12.38 15.39
C VAL A 345 0.46 13.44 16.06
N ARG A 346 1.43 12.99 16.86
CA ARG A 346 2.39 13.83 17.59
C ARG A 346 3.58 14.29 16.75
N MET A 347 3.72 13.81 15.51
CA MET A 347 4.82 14.23 14.64
C MET A 347 4.74 15.74 14.35
N PRO A 348 5.84 16.51 14.53
CA PRO A 348 5.86 17.94 14.22
C PRO A 348 5.65 18.22 12.73
N ASP A 349 6.26 17.39 11.87
CA ASP A 349 6.15 17.48 10.43
C ASP A 349 4.91 16.72 9.93
N LYS A 350 3.90 17.47 9.49
CA LYS A 350 2.62 16.89 9.03
C LYS A 350 2.70 16.28 7.63
N GLN A 351 3.66 16.71 6.81
CA GLN A 351 3.94 16.09 5.52
C GLN A 351 4.52 14.67 5.74
N VAL A 352 5.51 14.55 6.63
CA VAL A 352 6.08 13.25 7.01
C VAL A 352 5.03 12.37 7.70
N ALA A 353 4.22 12.94 8.59
CA ALA A 353 3.12 12.22 9.24
C ALA A 353 2.20 11.54 8.21
N HIS A 354 1.78 12.28 7.18
CA HIS A 354 0.94 11.73 6.11
C HIS A 354 1.64 10.62 5.29
N LEU A 355 2.93 10.78 4.98
CA LEU A 355 3.71 9.75 4.29
C LEU A 355 3.82 8.48 5.12
N VAL A 356 4.06 8.60 6.43
CA VAL A 356 4.08 7.45 7.36
C VAL A 356 2.70 6.80 7.44
N THR A 357 1.61 7.57 7.50
CA THR A 357 0.26 7.01 7.47
C THR A 357 0.02 6.22 6.18
N SER A 358 0.21 6.87 5.01
CA SER A 358 -0.11 6.28 3.71
C SER A 358 0.81 5.12 3.32
N GLN A 359 2.09 5.16 3.68
CA GLN A 359 3.08 4.15 3.26
C GLN A 359 3.36 3.07 4.30
N LEU A 360 3.12 3.34 5.59
CA LEU A 360 3.43 2.39 6.68
C LEU A 360 2.17 1.96 7.43
N LEU A 361 1.39 2.89 7.97
CA LEU A 361 0.23 2.54 8.81
C LEU A 361 -0.79 1.74 7.98
N THR A 362 -1.16 2.23 6.80
CA THR A 362 -2.09 1.51 5.93
C THR A 362 -1.53 0.15 5.49
N GLN A 363 -0.23 -0.12 5.56
CA GLN A 363 0.35 -1.40 5.10
C GLN A 363 0.42 -2.46 6.22
N ARG A 364 0.07 -2.11 7.47
CA ARG A 364 0.19 -3.01 8.64
C ARG A 364 -0.68 -4.26 8.54
N SER A 365 -1.83 -4.16 7.89
CA SER A 365 -2.73 -5.30 7.60
C SER A 365 -2.31 -6.13 6.38
N GLY A 366 -1.29 -5.72 5.63
CA GLY A 366 -1.04 -6.28 4.29
C GLY A 366 -0.80 -7.80 4.27
N ASN A 367 -0.22 -8.37 5.33
CA ASN A 367 -0.03 -9.82 5.42
C ASN A 367 -1.36 -10.56 5.61
N ILE A 368 -2.18 -10.12 6.57
CA ILE A 368 -3.48 -10.74 6.87
C ILE A 368 -4.47 -10.54 5.72
N GLU A 369 -4.41 -9.43 4.99
CA GLU A 369 -5.22 -9.21 3.78
C GLU A 369 -4.93 -10.22 2.65
N ARG A 370 -3.70 -10.77 2.59
CA ARG A 370 -3.31 -11.77 1.57
C ARG A 370 -3.47 -13.22 2.04
N GLY A 371 -3.18 -13.47 3.32
CA GLY A 371 -3.09 -14.83 3.87
C GLY A 371 -4.37 -15.30 4.56
N ILE A 372 -5.20 -14.39 5.08
CA ILE A 372 -6.45 -14.74 5.76
C ILE A 372 -7.62 -14.55 4.79
N ASN A 373 -8.69 -15.29 5.05
CA ASN A 373 -9.93 -15.12 4.34
C ASN A 373 -10.49 -13.69 4.45
N HIS A 374 -10.99 -13.15 3.33
CA HIS A 374 -11.53 -11.79 3.25
C HIS A 374 -12.71 -11.51 4.21
N LYS A 375 -13.50 -12.52 4.61
CA LYS A 375 -14.59 -12.36 5.58
C LYS A 375 -14.06 -12.26 7.02
N LEU A 376 -13.17 -13.17 7.41
CA LEU A 376 -12.61 -13.21 8.77
C LEU A 376 -11.70 -12.01 9.07
N VAL A 377 -10.98 -11.51 8.07
CA VAL A 377 -10.10 -10.35 8.25
C VAL A 377 -10.86 -9.01 8.30
N ARG A 378 -12.18 -9.02 8.04
CA ARG A 378 -12.99 -7.80 7.89
C ARG A 378 -12.93 -6.91 9.13
N GLY A 379 -13.16 -7.47 10.33
CA GLY A 379 -13.17 -6.69 11.57
C GLY A 379 -11.83 -6.01 11.86
N ALA A 380 -10.71 -6.71 11.64
CA ALA A 380 -9.37 -6.14 11.78
C ALA A 380 -9.11 -5.02 10.74
N CYS A 381 -9.58 -5.20 9.49
CA CYS A 381 -9.48 -4.16 8.46
C CYS A 381 -10.33 -2.93 8.79
N GLU A 382 -11.55 -3.10 9.31
CA GLU A 382 -12.42 -2.00 9.73
C GLU A 382 -11.78 -1.20 10.89
N ARG A 383 -11.19 -1.89 11.87
CA ARG A 383 -10.42 -1.27 12.95
C ARG A 383 -9.26 -0.41 12.41
N LEU A 384 -8.47 -0.94 11.47
CA LEU A 384 -7.38 -0.20 10.85
C LEU A 384 -7.88 1.02 10.07
N ASP A 385 -8.96 0.86 9.30
CA ASP A 385 -9.54 1.96 8.52
C ASP A 385 -10.02 3.11 9.43
N ASN A 386 -10.66 2.78 10.55
CA ASN A 386 -11.08 3.76 11.55
C ASN A 386 -9.87 4.47 12.16
N MET A 387 -8.81 3.73 12.47
CA MET A 387 -7.56 4.31 13.01
C MET A 387 -6.89 5.25 12.00
N VAL A 388 -6.87 4.91 10.71
CA VAL A 388 -6.32 5.79 9.67
C VAL A 388 -7.13 7.08 9.55
N MET A 389 -8.45 7.01 9.67
CA MET A 389 -9.32 8.19 9.66
C MET A 389 -9.10 9.07 10.91
N TRP A 390 -9.00 8.46 12.09
CA TRP A 390 -8.68 9.17 13.33
C TRP A 390 -7.32 9.90 13.23
N VAL A 391 -6.28 9.23 12.71
CA VAL A 391 -4.97 9.88 12.48
C VAL A 391 -5.10 11.07 11.53
N LEU A 392 -5.88 10.94 10.46
CA LEU A 392 -6.11 12.02 9.50
C LEU A 392 -6.80 13.23 10.18
N GLU A 393 -7.84 13.00 10.96
CA GLU A 393 -8.59 14.04 11.67
C GLU A 393 -7.74 14.74 12.73
N ALA A 394 -7.02 13.97 13.55
CA ALA A 394 -6.15 14.47 14.60
C ALA A 394 -4.95 15.24 14.01
N THR A 395 -4.33 14.75 12.94
CA THR A 395 -3.22 15.47 12.26
C THR A 395 -3.69 16.74 11.57
N MET A 396 -4.93 16.78 11.10
CA MET A 396 -5.55 17.99 10.59
C MET A 396 -6.02 18.93 11.69
N GLY A 397 -6.08 18.55 12.96
CA GLY A 397 -6.54 19.39 14.07
C GLY A 397 -8.00 19.82 13.93
N LEU A 398 -8.88 18.88 13.56
CA LEU A 398 -10.33 19.10 13.56
C LEU A 398 -10.86 19.10 15.01
N ARG A 399 -11.80 19.99 15.34
CA ARG A 399 -12.27 20.20 16.73
C ARG A 399 -12.97 18.99 17.35
N ASP A 400 -13.60 18.15 16.52
CA ASP A 400 -14.39 16.99 16.95
C ASP A 400 -13.62 15.67 16.81
N ALA A 401 -12.29 15.71 16.64
CA ALA A 401 -11.49 14.49 16.64
C ALA A 401 -11.60 13.81 18.01
N GLU A 402 -11.89 12.51 18.02
CA GLU A 402 -12.00 11.72 19.25
C GLU A 402 -10.70 11.76 20.04
N ASP A 403 -10.82 11.81 21.37
CA ASP A 403 -9.66 11.80 22.25
C ASP A 403 -8.84 10.51 22.07
N GLU A 404 -7.53 10.63 22.21
CA GLU A 404 -6.61 9.49 22.03
C GLU A 404 -6.89 8.38 23.06
N GLU A 405 -7.22 8.70 24.31
CA GLU A 405 -7.50 7.69 25.33
C GLU A 405 -8.83 7.01 25.05
N GLU A 406 -9.86 7.76 24.63
CA GLU A 406 -11.18 7.21 24.29
C GLU A 406 -11.14 6.29 23.07
N PHE A 407 -10.44 6.68 21.99
CA PHE A 407 -10.38 5.91 20.74
C PHE A 407 -9.73 4.51 20.90
N PHE A 408 -8.78 4.39 21.83
CA PHE A 408 -7.97 3.19 22.03
C PHE A 408 -8.39 2.38 23.28
N GLN A 409 -9.55 2.64 23.87
CA GLN A 409 -10.13 1.76 24.89
C GLN A 409 -10.62 0.44 24.25
N ASP A 410 -10.43 -0.69 24.94
CA ASP A 410 -10.74 -2.04 24.46
C ASP A 410 -12.24 -2.24 24.12
N ASP A 411 -13.13 -1.43 24.71
CA ASP A 411 -14.59 -1.51 24.53
C ASP A 411 -15.16 -0.52 23.49
N CYS A 412 -14.30 0.15 22.69
CA CYS A 412 -14.78 1.18 21.77
C CYS A 412 -15.60 0.58 20.61
N GLN A 413 -16.91 0.88 20.58
CA GLN A 413 -17.84 0.28 19.62
C GLN A 413 -17.56 0.72 18.17
N PRO A 414 -17.61 -0.21 17.20
CA PRO A 414 -17.46 0.08 15.75
C PRO A 414 -18.34 1.21 15.21
N ASP A 415 -19.50 1.43 15.82
CA ASP A 415 -20.48 2.43 15.38
C ASP A 415 -20.14 3.88 15.79
N ARG A 416 -19.17 4.09 16.70
CA ARG A 416 -18.69 5.43 17.07
C ARG A 416 -17.80 6.09 16.01
N PHE A 417 -17.24 5.32 15.08
CA PHE A 417 -16.16 5.76 14.17
C PHE A 417 -16.62 6.47 12.89
N LYS A 418 -17.67 7.30 12.98
CA LYS A 418 -18.12 8.16 11.87
C LYS A 418 -17.77 9.61 12.22
N ARG A 419 -16.74 10.25 11.61
CA ARG A 419 -16.75 11.70 11.20
C ARG A 419 -15.43 12.38 10.79
N LEU A 420 -15.41 12.95 9.58
CA LEU A 420 -14.51 14.04 9.16
C LEU A 420 -15.04 15.47 9.49
N ALA A 421 -15.63 15.65 10.68
CA ALA A 421 -16.29 16.82 11.28
C ALA A 421 -17.77 17.10 10.90
N GLY A 422 -18.67 16.78 11.85
CA GLY A 422 -20.11 17.08 11.84
C GLY A 422 -20.99 15.88 12.14
N ALA A 423 -21.90 16.00 13.11
CA ALA A 423 -22.50 14.87 13.82
C ALA A 423 -23.40 13.87 13.05
N LEU A 424 -23.51 14.06 11.73
CA LEU A 424 -24.62 13.57 10.94
C LEU A 424 -24.20 13.00 9.58
N VAL A 425 -22.91 12.76 9.33
CA VAL A 425 -22.49 12.24 8.01
C VAL A 425 -22.11 10.76 8.09
N PRO A 426 -22.79 9.86 7.34
CA PRO A 426 -22.44 8.44 7.23
C PRO A 426 -20.97 8.22 6.83
N ALA A 427 -20.45 6.99 6.96
CA ALA A 427 -19.11 6.62 6.47
C ALA A 427 -18.93 6.90 4.95
N ASP A 428 -20.03 7.02 4.20
CA ASP A 428 -20.08 7.40 2.79
C ASP A 428 -20.11 8.92 2.55
N ALA A 429 -19.81 9.72 3.58
CA ALA A 429 -19.59 11.15 3.48
C ALA A 429 -18.60 11.45 2.34
N PRO A 430 -18.87 12.43 1.47
CA PRO A 430 -17.96 12.75 0.37
C PRO A 430 -16.49 12.98 0.80
N PRO A 431 -16.19 13.66 1.93
CA PRO A 431 -14.81 13.81 2.40
C PRO A 431 -14.13 12.48 2.80
N ALA A 432 -14.84 11.59 3.50
CA ALA A 432 -14.31 10.30 3.94
C ALA A 432 -14.12 9.33 2.76
N ALA A 433 -15.12 9.26 1.88
CA ALA A 433 -15.05 8.50 0.65
C ALA A 433 -13.88 8.97 -0.23
N GLN A 434 -13.66 10.29 -0.34
CA GLN A 434 -12.55 10.83 -1.11
C GLN A 434 -11.18 10.58 -0.46
N ALA A 435 -11.04 10.73 0.86
CA ALA A 435 -9.77 10.45 1.55
C ALA A 435 -9.25 9.04 1.23
N ARG A 436 -10.19 8.08 1.13
CA ARG A 436 -9.93 6.66 0.83
C ARG A 436 -9.55 6.37 -0.62
N LEU A 437 -9.75 7.31 -1.55
CA LEU A 437 -9.29 7.12 -2.92
C LEU A 437 -7.77 7.23 -3.02
N SER A 438 -7.20 6.57 -4.04
CA SER A 438 -5.81 6.79 -4.41
C SER A 438 -5.55 8.26 -4.78
N ALA A 439 -4.33 8.75 -4.56
CA ALA A 439 -3.95 10.11 -4.93
C ALA A 439 -4.20 10.41 -6.42
N GLY A 440 -4.00 9.42 -7.31
CA GLY A 440 -4.25 9.57 -8.74
C GLY A 440 -5.74 9.71 -9.11
N ALA A 441 -6.64 9.22 -8.26
CA ALA A 441 -8.09 9.42 -8.39
C ALA A 441 -8.60 10.66 -7.64
N GLY A 442 -7.71 11.51 -7.13
CA GLY A 442 -8.06 12.72 -6.40
C GLY A 442 -8.37 12.51 -4.91
N GLY A 443 -8.00 11.36 -4.36
CA GLY A 443 -8.04 11.11 -2.92
C GLY A 443 -6.78 11.51 -2.19
N LEU A 444 -6.68 11.09 -0.92
CA LEU A 444 -5.50 11.31 -0.10
C LEU A 444 -4.51 10.14 -0.12
N GLY A 445 -4.79 9.06 -0.86
CA GLY A 445 -3.93 7.88 -0.86
C GLY A 445 -3.99 7.11 0.45
N LEU A 446 -5.16 7.11 1.11
CA LEU A 446 -5.42 6.36 2.33
C LEU A 446 -6.42 5.21 2.06
N PRO A 447 -6.09 4.27 1.16
CA PRO A 447 -7.03 3.26 0.71
C PRO A 447 -7.52 2.37 1.84
N ALA A 448 -8.84 2.14 1.86
CA ALA A 448 -9.50 1.31 2.86
C ALA A 448 -9.00 -0.13 2.79
N ALA A 449 -8.46 -0.66 3.89
CA ALA A 449 -8.09 -2.06 4.08
C ALA A 449 -9.30 -2.98 3.81
N VAL A 450 -10.51 -2.56 4.20
CA VAL A 450 -11.77 -3.26 3.91
C VAL A 450 -11.96 -3.51 2.42
N MET A 451 -11.54 -2.58 1.58
CA MET A 451 -11.65 -2.73 0.12
C MET A 451 -10.43 -3.42 -0.48
N ARG A 452 -9.24 -3.11 0.02
CA ARG A 452 -8.00 -3.71 -0.49
C ARG A 452 -7.90 -5.21 -0.22
N ARG A 453 -8.50 -5.72 0.85
CA ARG A 453 -8.50 -7.16 1.19
C ARG A 453 -8.96 -8.04 0.03
N PHE A 454 -9.93 -7.59 -0.78
CA PHE A 454 -10.38 -8.34 -1.95
C PHE A 454 -9.27 -8.45 -2.99
N SER A 455 -8.66 -7.31 -3.35
CA SER A 455 -7.56 -7.28 -4.30
C SER A 455 -6.33 -8.04 -3.81
N ALA A 456 -6.04 -8.01 -2.51
CA ALA A 456 -4.92 -8.70 -1.88
C ALA A 456 -5.15 -10.22 -1.85
N SER A 457 -6.32 -10.67 -1.38
CA SER A 457 -6.68 -12.08 -1.27
C SER A 457 -6.81 -12.74 -2.65
N LEU A 458 -7.62 -12.18 -3.56
CA LEU A 458 -7.77 -12.73 -4.92
C LEU A 458 -6.49 -12.59 -5.73
N GLY A 459 -5.79 -11.46 -5.60
CA GLY A 459 -4.49 -11.26 -6.25
C GLY A 459 -3.47 -12.31 -5.82
N ASN A 460 -3.45 -12.71 -4.55
CA ASN A 460 -2.62 -13.82 -4.07
C ASN A 460 -3.06 -15.17 -4.66
N LEU A 461 -4.36 -15.48 -4.59
CA LEU A 461 -4.92 -16.76 -5.05
C LEU A 461 -4.59 -17.06 -6.52
N VAL A 462 -4.65 -16.05 -7.39
CA VAL A 462 -4.39 -16.15 -8.83
C VAL A 462 -3.08 -16.87 -9.17
N GLY A 463 -2.00 -16.65 -8.42
CA GLY A 463 -0.73 -17.36 -8.63
C GLY A 463 -0.50 -18.53 -7.67
N THR A 464 -1.01 -18.44 -6.44
CA THR A 464 -0.67 -19.39 -5.38
C THR A 464 -1.50 -20.68 -5.48
N LEU A 465 -2.80 -20.59 -5.75
CA LEU A 465 -3.68 -21.76 -5.80
C LEU A 465 -3.31 -22.76 -6.92
N PRO A 466 -3.08 -22.33 -8.18
CA PRO A 466 -2.61 -23.23 -9.23
C PRO A 466 -1.26 -23.88 -8.89
N ALA A 467 -0.33 -23.11 -8.30
CA ALA A 467 0.98 -23.62 -7.90
C ALA A 467 0.88 -24.70 -6.81
N VAL A 468 0.01 -24.51 -5.81
CA VAL A 468 -0.25 -25.51 -4.76
C VAL A 468 -0.90 -26.76 -5.35
N ILE A 469 -1.91 -26.64 -6.22
CA ILE A 469 -2.55 -27.79 -6.89
C ILE A 469 -1.53 -28.62 -7.67
N ALA A 470 -0.62 -27.96 -8.39
CA ALA A 470 0.46 -28.60 -9.14
C ALA A 470 1.50 -29.29 -8.23
N ALA A 471 1.66 -28.81 -7.00
CA ALA A 471 2.60 -29.36 -6.01
C ALA A 471 2.04 -30.54 -5.19
N LEU A 472 0.75 -30.84 -5.29
CA LEU A 472 0.13 -31.98 -4.58
C LEU A 472 0.59 -33.33 -5.14
N ARG A 473 1.10 -34.18 -4.25
CA ARG A 473 1.68 -35.50 -4.57
C ARG A 473 1.34 -36.53 -3.48
N GLY A 474 1.56 -37.80 -3.81
CA GLY A 474 1.37 -38.91 -2.88
C GLY A 474 -0.11 -39.15 -2.48
N PRO A 475 -0.36 -40.10 -1.56
CA PRO A 475 -1.70 -40.45 -1.10
C PRO A 475 -2.43 -39.31 -0.39
N LEU A 476 -1.70 -38.42 0.30
CA LEU A 476 -2.27 -37.23 0.92
C LEU A 476 -2.67 -36.21 -0.15
N GLY A 477 -1.75 -35.85 -1.05
CA GLY A 477 -2.01 -34.84 -2.07
C GLY A 477 -3.16 -35.21 -3.02
N GLU A 478 -3.28 -36.49 -3.40
CA GLU A 478 -4.44 -36.95 -4.19
C GLU A 478 -5.75 -36.82 -3.39
N SER A 479 -5.71 -37.11 -2.09
CA SER A 479 -6.86 -36.97 -1.21
C SER A 479 -7.27 -35.52 -0.97
N VAL A 480 -6.31 -34.59 -0.93
CA VAL A 480 -6.54 -33.15 -0.91
C VAL A 480 -7.14 -32.71 -2.24
N ARG A 481 -6.49 -33.05 -3.37
CA ARG A 481 -6.87 -32.63 -4.72
C ARG A 481 -8.35 -32.89 -5.03
N VAL A 482 -8.84 -34.09 -4.71
CA VAL A 482 -10.25 -34.48 -4.93
C VAL A 482 -11.23 -33.63 -4.09
N ARG A 483 -10.79 -33.15 -2.92
CA ARG A 483 -11.65 -32.45 -1.94
C ARG A 483 -11.52 -30.92 -1.99
N ILE A 484 -10.50 -30.36 -2.65
CA ILE A 484 -10.29 -28.91 -2.79
C ILE A 484 -11.58 -28.16 -3.21
N PRO A 485 -12.34 -28.62 -4.22
CA PRO A 485 -13.56 -27.95 -4.64
C PRO A 485 -14.59 -27.67 -3.55
N GLY A 486 -14.64 -28.54 -2.53
CA GLY A 486 -15.56 -28.43 -1.39
C GLY A 486 -14.99 -27.71 -0.18
N THR A 487 -13.84 -27.05 -0.30
CA THR A 487 -13.21 -26.34 0.82
C THR A 487 -13.82 -24.96 1.03
N VAL A 488 -13.80 -24.51 2.29
CA VAL A 488 -14.22 -23.17 2.69
C VAL A 488 -13.38 -22.09 1.99
N LEU A 489 -12.10 -22.35 1.71
CA LEU A 489 -11.25 -21.44 0.92
C LEU A 489 -11.83 -21.19 -0.47
N VAL A 490 -12.22 -22.25 -1.18
CA VAL A 490 -12.79 -22.15 -2.53
C VAL A 490 -14.16 -21.48 -2.49
N GLU A 491 -15.04 -21.88 -1.59
CA GLU A 491 -16.35 -21.25 -1.40
C GLU A 491 -16.22 -19.73 -1.22
N ARG A 492 -15.36 -19.30 -0.28
CA ARG A 492 -15.16 -17.90 0.03
C ARG A 492 -14.40 -17.15 -1.09
N MET A 493 -13.60 -17.82 -1.93
CA MET A 493 -13.07 -17.22 -3.16
C MET A 493 -14.20 -16.85 -4.13
N GLY A 494 -15.15 -17.77 -4.34
CA GLY A 494 -16.34 -17.51 -5.15
C GLY A 494 -17.20 -16.38 -4.58
N ASP A 495 -17.32 -16.29 -3.26
CA ASP A 495 -18.01 -15.20 -2.59
C ASP A 495 -17.31 -13.85 -2.80
N ALA A 496 -15.98 -13.79 -2.70
CA ALA A 496 -15.24 -12.57 -2.96
C ALA A 496 -15.47 -12.04 -4.39
N ILE A 497 -15.48 -12.94 -5.39
CA ILE A 497 -15.76 -12.57 -6.79
C ILE A 497 -17.20 -12.07 -6.94
N LYS A 498 -18.16 -12.76 -6.29
CA LYS A 498 -19.57 -12.39 -6.29
C LYS A 498 -19.81 -11.03 -5.62
N GLU A 499 -19.22 -10.77 -4.46
CA GLU A 499 -19.28 -9.48 -3.75
C GLU A 499 -18.67 -8.35 -4.60
N LEU A 500 -17.52 -8.60 -5.25
CA LEU A 500 -16.92 -7.62 -6.17
C LEU A 500 -17.86 -7.26 -7.33
N ASN A 501 -18.55 -8.24 -7.90
CA ASN A 501 -19.48 -8.02 -9.00
C ASN A 501 -20.79 -7.37 -8.54
N GLN A 502 -21.41 -7.88 -7.48
CA GLN A 502 -22.77 -7.53 -7.07
C GLN A 502 -22.82 -6.32 -6.14
N GLU A 503 -21.94 -6.25 -5.14
CA GLU A 503 -21.93 -5.18 -4.13
C GLU A 503 -21.00 -4.02 -4.53
N HIS A 504 -19.89 -4.36 -5.18
CA HIS A 504 -18.91 -3.38 -5.65
C HIS A 504 -18.99 -3.08 -7.14
N ALA A 505 -20.01 -3.58 -7.85
CA ALA A 505 -20.35 -3.23 -9.23
C ALA A 505 -19.20 -3.35 -10.25
N ILE A 506 -18.22 -4.24 -9.99
CA ILE A 506 -17.16 -4.50 -10.97
C ILE A 506 -17.73 -5.39 -12.07
N SER A 507 -17.63 -4.93 -13.32
CA SER A 507 -18.19 -5.66 -14.46
C SER A 507 -17.53 -7.01 -14.68
N VAL A 508 -18.26 -7.95 -15.27
CA VAL A 508 -17.77 -9.30 -15.59
C VAL A 508 -16.58 -9.23 -16.54
N GLU A 509 -16.60 -8.32 -17.50
CA GLU A 509 -15.52 -8.10 -18.47
C GLU A 509 -14.23 -7.65 -17.78
N ILE A 510 -14.34 -6.73 -16.80
CA ILE A 510 -13.19 -6.30 -16.01
C ILE A 510 -12.64 -7.47 -15.20
N LEU A 511 -13.50 -8.25 -14.54
CA LEU A 511 -13.07 -9.42 -13.76
C LEU A 511 -12.38 -10.45 -14.64
N LYS A 512 -12.93 -10.81 -15.81
CA LYS A 512 -12.32 -11.76 -16.76
C LYS A 512 -11.01 -11.25 -17.35
N GLY A 513 -10.79 -9.93 -17.40
CA GLY A 513 -9.52 -9.34 -17.82
C GLY A 513 -8.41 -9.36 -16.74
N ILE A 514 -8.74 -9.80 -15.52
CA ILE A 514 -7.83 -9.80 -14.37
C ILE A 514 -7.69 -11.19 -13.72
N LEU A 515 -8.80 -11.93 -13.58
CA LEU A 515 -8.90 -13.26 -12.99
C LEU A 515 -9.07 -14.30 -14.10
N PRO A 516 -8.76 -15.60 -13.83
CA PRO A 516 -9.13 -16.68 -14.73
C PRO A 516 -10.61 -16.61 -15.14
N PRO A 517 -10.93 -16.66 -16.45
CA PRO A 517 -12.31 -16.61 -16.92
C PRO A 517 -13.18 -17.72 -16.32
N SER A 518 -12.62 -18.93 -16.15
CA SER A 518 -13.28 -20.07 -15.50
C SER A 518 -13.72 -19.77 -14.08
N TRP A 519 -12.92 -19.03 -13.30
CA TRP A 519 -13.26 -18.67 -11.92
C TRP A 519 -14.43 -17.69 -11.88
N VAL A 520 -14.42 -16.71 -12.79
CA VAL A 520 -15.47 -15.69 -12.87
C VAL A 520 -16.79 -16.31 -13.31
N GLU A 521 -16.76 -17.18 -14.32
CA GLU A 521 -17.93 -17.90 -14.81
C GLU A 521 -18.54 -18.76 -13.69
N TRP A 522 -17.74 -19.63 -13.08
CA TRP A 522 -18.17 -20.47 -11.97
C TRP A 522 -18.73 -19.65 -10.79
N ALA A 523 -18.05 -18.59 -10.37
CA ALA A 523 -18.45 -17.82 -9.18
C ALA A 523 -19.78 -17.05 -9.37
N LEU A 524 -20.08 -16.65 -10.61
CA LEU A 524 -21.25 -15.86 -11.00
C LEU A 524 -22.38 -16.68 -11.62
N GLU A 525 -22.20 -17.99 -11.81
CA GLU A 525 -23.27 -18.88 -12.22
C GLU A 525 -24.49 -18.78 -11.28
N PRO A 526 -25.73 -18.80 -11.81
CA PRO A 526 -26.93 -18.78 -11.00
C PRO A 526 -26.93 -19.93 -9.98
N THR A 527 -27.05 -19.57 -8.71
CA THR A 527 -27.27 -20.52 -7.61
C THR A 527 -28.63 -21.18 -7.78
N GLY A 528 -28.66 -22.51 -7.94
CA GLY A 528 -29.90 -23.29 -7.91
C GLY A 528 -30.42 -23.51 -6.48
N GLU A 529 -31.51 -24.27 -6.33
CA GLU A 529 -32.10 -24.62 -5.02
C GLU A 529 -31.11 -25.32 -4.08
N THR A 530 -30.08 -25.97 -4.64
CA THR A 530 -29.05 -26.74 -3.91
C THR A 530 -27.75 -25.96 -3.66
N GLY A 531 -27.70 -24.67 -4.00
CA GLY A 531 -26.51 -23.83 -3.84
C GLY A 531 -25.64 -23.70 -5.10
N ARG A 532 -24.45 -23.11 -4.95
CA ARG A 532 -23.47 -22.92 -6.05
C ARG A 532 -22.84 -24.28 -6.35
N ARG A 533 -22.69 -24.65 -7.63
CA ARG A 533 -21.94 -25.86 -7.97
C ARG A 533 -20.50 -25.76 -7.45
N GLN A 534 -19.88 -26.90 -7.18
CA GLN A 534 -18.43 -26.92 -6.91
C GLN A 534 -17.65 -26.77 -8.22
N PRO A 535 -16.52 -26.03 -8.24
CA PRO A 535 -15.67 -25.93 -9.41
C PRO A 535 -14.86 -27.22 -9.56
N THR A 536 -14.47 -27.56 -10.79
CA THR A 536 -13.53 -28.65 -11.03
C THR A 536 -12.12 -28.24 -10.63
N VAL A 537 -11.27 -29.23 -10.33
CA VAL A 537 -9.84 -28.99 -10.08
C VAL A 537 -9.17 -28.33 -11.30
N ALA A 538 -9.61 -28.68 -12.52
CA ALA A 538 -9.11 -28.07 -13.75
C ALA A 538 -9.47 -26.58 -13.84
N GLU A 539 -10.70 -26.20 -13.47
CA GLU A 539 -11.10 -24.79 -13.41
C GLU A 539 -10.29 -24.01 -12.38
N LEU A 540 -10.03 -24.59 -11.21
CA LEU A 540 -9.18 -23.98 -10.16
C LEU A 540 -7.70 -23.87 -10.58
N ALA A 541 -7.21 -24.82 -11.37
CA ALA A 541 -5.84 -24.82 -11.89
C ALA A 541 -5.68 -23.99 -13.19
N ALA A 542 -6.77 -23.48 -13.76
CA ALA A 542 -6.76 -22.72 -15.01
C ALA A 542 -6.12 -21.34 -14.78
N HIS A 543 -4.79 -21.27 -14.86
CA HIS A 543 -4.07 -20.02 -14.86
C HIS A 543 -2.81 -20.15 -15.72
N ASP A 544 -2.68 -19.31 -16.74
CA ASP A 544 -1.38 -19.16 -17.40
C ASP A 544 -0.48 -18.30 -16.50
N GLY A 545 0.63 -18.87 -16.01
CA GLY A 545 1.59 -18.11 -15.21
C GLY A 545 2.25 -16.94 -15.97
N GLU A 546 2.05 -16.87 -17.28
CA GLU A 546 2.76 -15.97 -18.20
C GLU A 546 2.08 -14.58 -18.36
N SER A 547 0.75 -14.47 -18.26
CA SER A 547 0.01 -13.22 -18.51
C SER A 547 -0.15 -12.32 -17.27
N THR A 548 -0.45 -12.90 -16.09
CA THR A 548 -0.78 -12.12 -14.88
C THR A 548 -0.17 -12.70 -13.59
N THR A 549 0.90 -12.08 -13.09
CA THR A 549 1.47 -12.38 -11.76
C THR A 549 0.54 -11.93 -10.61
N PRO A 550 0.62 -12.49 -9.39
CA PRO A 550 -0.17 -12.04 -8.23
C PRO A 550 -0.18 -10.53 -8.00
N ARG A 551 1.00 -9.89 -8.09
CA ARG A 551 1.16 -8.44 -7.94
C ARG A 551 0.44 -7.64 -9.03
N LYS A 552 0.43 -8.14 -10.27
CA LYS A 552 -0.31 -7.52 -11.39
C LYS A 552 -1.83 -7.66 -11.17
N ALA A 553 -2.30 -8.84 -10.76
CA ALA A 553 -3.72 -9.07 -10.45
C ALA A 553 -4.20 -8.16 -9.32
N GLN A 554 -3.47 -8.13 -8.19
CA GLN A 554 -3.77 -7.24 -7.06
C GLN A 554 -3.80 -5.76 -7.50
N HIS A 555 -2.82 -5.32 -8.30
CA HIS A 555 -2.79 -3.94 -8.78
C HIS A 555 -3.99 -3.60 -9.69
N LYS A 556 -4.31 -4.48 -10.65
CA LYS A 556 -5.45 -4.27 -11.57
C LYS A 556 -6.79 -4.28 -10.82
N LEU A 557 -7.00 -5.22 -9.89
CA LEU A 557 -8.19 -5.26 -9.04
C LEU A 557 -8.29 -4.01 -8.17
N GLY A 558 -7.20 -3.62 -7.50
CA GLY A 558 -7.16 -2.42 -6.69
C GLY A 558 -7.48 -1.14 -7.48
N LYS A 559 -7.01 -1.07 -8.74
CA LYS A 559 -7.37 0.02 -9.65
C LYS A 559 -8.87 -0.01 -10.00
N ALA A 560 -9.42 -1.16 -10.38
CA ALA A 560 -10.84 -1.29 -10.71
C ALA A 560 -11.75 -0.91 -9.52
N ILE A 561 -11.41 -1.38 -8.32
CA ILE A 561 -12.10 -1.00 -7.07
C ILE A 561 -12.05 0.51 -6.88
N ASN A 562 -10.89 1.13 -7.04
CA ASN A 562 -10.71 2.56 -6.86
C ASN A 562 -11.46 3.39 -7.91
N ASP A 563 -11.56 2.90 -9.15
CA ASP A 563 -12.33 3.55 -10.22
C ASP A 563 -13.84 3.53 -9.90
N ILE A 564 -14.39 2.40 -9.42
CA ILE A 564 -15.79 2.33 -8.97
C ILE A 564 -16.03 3.20 -7.73
N GLN A 565 -15.11 3.22 -6.77
CA GLN A 565 -15.23 4.10 -5.60
C GLN A 565 -15.27 5.57 -6.00
N LEU A 566 -14.50 5.97 -7.02
CA LEU A 566 -14.56 7.30 -7.58
C LEU A 566 -15.93 7.58 -8.23
N GLU A 567 -16.49 6.62 -8.96
CA GLU A 567 -17.85 6.75 -9.52
C GLU A 567 -18.90 6.92 -8.42
N LYS A 568 -18.85 6.10 -7.36
CA LYS A 568 -19.74 6.22 -6.19
C LYS A 568 -19.60 7.57 -5.50
N LEU A 569 -18.37 8.08 -5.34
CA LEU A 569 -18.14 9.43 -4.83
C LEU A 569 -18.78 10.47 -5.75
N MET A 570 -18.53 10.40 -7.07
CA MET A 570 -19.08 11.36 -8.03
C MET A 570 -20.61 11.33 -8.07
N GLU A 571 -21.23 10.17 -7.82
CA GLU A 571 -22.67 10.04 -7.65
C GLU A 571 -23.15 10.70 -6.35
N SER A 572 -22.47 10.44 -5.22
CA SER A 572 -22.85 11.02 -3.94
C SER A 572 -22.80 12.55 -3.93
N LEU A 573 -21.90 13.16 -4.72
CA LEU A 573 -21.84 14.61 -4.91
C LEU A 573 -23.13 15.19 -5.52
N LYS A 574 -23.95 14.42 -6.25
CA LYS A 574 -25.22 14.92 -6.81
C LYS A 574 -26.22 15.34 -5.74
N HIS A 575 -26.15 14.71 -4.56
CA HIS A 575 -27.04 14.96 -3.43
C HIS A 575 -26.64 16.19 -2.62
N LEU A 576 -25.49 16.82 -2.91
CA LEU A 576 -25.11 18.09 -2.30
C LEU A 576 -26.04 19.23 -2.77
N PRO A 577 -26.27 20.24 -1.92
CA PRO A 577 -27.09 21.39 -2.27
C PRO A 577 -26.46 22.22 -3.41
N GLN A 578 -27.30 22.95 -4.15
CA GLN A 578 -26.83 23.84 -5.22
C GLN A 578 -26.04 25.03 -4.67
N GLU A 579 -26.48 25.58 -3.54
CA GLU A 579 -25.78 26.63 -2.79
C GLU A 579 -25.06 26.00 -1.59
N ALA A 580 -23.91 26.56 -1.22
CA ALA A 580 -23.13 26.06 -0.09
C ALA A 580 -23.84 26.39 1.23
N VAL A 581 -23.77 25.48 2.20
CA VAL A 581 -24.05 25.78 3.60
C VAL A 581 -22.72 26.18 4.24
N PRO A 582 -22.44 27.48 4.47
CA PRO A 582 -21.14 27.89 4.96
C PRO A 582 -20.89 27.38 6.39
N PRO A 583 -19.62 27.12 6.76
CA PRO A 583 -19.26 26.90 8.16
C PRO A 583 -19.62 28.15 8.99
N THR A 584 -19.82 27.97 10.30
CA THR A 584 -20.20 29.05 11.21
C THR A 584 -19.08 29.33 12.22
N ARG A 585 -19.24 30.37 13.04
CA ARG A 585 -18.28 30.67 14.10
C ARG A 585 -18.19 29.54 15.15
N ASP A 586 -19.34 28.95 15.49
CA ASP A 586 -19.43 27.88 16.50
C ASP A 586 -19.02 26.52 15.92
N ASN A 587 -19.28 26.31 14.63
CA ASN A 587 -18.81 25.15 13.88
C ASN A 587 -17.94 25.57 12.68
N PRO A 588 -16.65 25.86 12.92
CA PRO A 588 -15.77 26.44 11.91
C PRO A 588 -15.46 25.50 10.74
N TYR A 589 -15.80 24.21 10.83
CA TYR A 589 -15.51 23.20 9.80
C TYR A 589 -16.73 22.43 9.28
N GLY A 590 -17.91 22.52 9.91
CA GLY A 590 -19.06 21.65 9.60
C GLY A 590 -20.11 22.26 8.66
N GLY A 591 -19.68 23.05 7.68
CA GLY A 591 -20.50 23.46 6.53
C GLY A 591 -20.61 22.36 5.47
N GLN A 592 -21.43 22.58 4.44
CA GLN A 592 -21.51 21.74 3.24
C GLN A 592 -21.11 22.53 2.00
N GLU A 593 -20.20 21.95 1.21
CA GLU A 593 -19.78 22.51 -0.07
C GLU A 593 -20.92 22.47 -1.11
N ALA A 594 -21.02 23.51 -1.95
CA ALA A 594 -21.94 23.52 -3.07
C ALA A 594 -21.58 22.42 -4.08
N ARG A 595 -22.58 21.73 -4.63
CA ARG A 595 -22.41 20.63 -5.59
C ARG A 595 -21.39 20.91 -6.69
N ASN A 596 -21.49 22.06 -7.35
CA ASN A 596 -20.60 22.41 -8.47
C ASN A 596 -19.15 22.64 -8.01
N MET A 597 -18.95 23.17 -6.81
CA MET A 597 -17.62 23.37 -6.22
C MET A 597 -16.97 22.02 -5.87
N ALA A 598 -17.75 21.09 -5.30
CA ALA A 598 -17.28 19.75 -4.98
C ALA A 598 -16.88 18.98 -6.24
N TYR A 599 -17.69 19.03 -7.31
CA TYR A 599 -17.32 18.45 -8.59
C TYR A 599 -16.03 19.04 -9.16
N ALA A 600 -15.91 20.37 -9.17
CA ALA A 600 -14.73 21.05 -9.68
C ALA A 600 -13.47 20.67 -8.90
N ARG A 601 -13.57 20.57 -7.56
CA ARG A 601 -12.48 20.11 -6.70
C ARG A 601 -12.08 18.67 -6.99
N THR A 602 -13.02 17.72 -6.98
CA THR A 602 -12.72 16.30 -7.21
C THR A 602 -12.11 16.06 -8.59
N ARG A 603 -12.63 16.71 -9.63
CA ARG A 603 -12.08 16.62 -11.00
C ARG A 603 -10.69 17.24 -11.13
N SER A 604 -10.46 18.37 -10.48
CA SER A 604 -9.14 19.02 -10.43
C SER A 604 -8.11 18.22 -9.64
N SER A 605 -8.56 17.46 -8.64
CA SER A 605 -7.70 16.62 -7.81
C SER A 605 -7.28 15.33 -8.52
N LYS A 606 -8.01 14.92 -9.57
CA LYS A 606 -7.72 13.71 -10.34
C LYS A 606 -6.52 13.89 -11.28
N GLY A 607 -5.75 12.82 -11.47
CA GLY A 607 -4.66 12.73 -12.45
C GLY A 607 -3.27 12.84 -11.81
N GLN A 608 -2.23 12.76 -12.65
CA GLN A 608 -0.85 12.64 -12.20
C GLN A 608 -0.33 13.88 -11.42
N GLY A 609 -0.87 15.07 -11.67
CA GLY A 609 -0.52 16.30 -10.91
C GLY A 609 -1.45 16.64 -9.74
N GLY A 610 -2.68 16.13 -9.75
CA GLY A 610 -3.81 16.63 -8.97
C GLY A 610 -3.73 16.48 -7.45
N HIS A 611 -2.77 15.73 -6.90
CA HIS A 611 -2.37 15.70 -5.48
C HIS A 611 -0.92 15.21 -5.31
N ALA A 612 -0.03 15.49 -6.26
CA ALA A 612 1.35 14.95 -6.22
C ALA A 612 2.10 15.34 -4.93
N PHE A 613 1.75 16.48 -4.30
CA PHE A 613 2.32 16.92 -3.03
C PHE A 613 2.17 15.90 -1.87
N LEU A 614 1.13 15.06 -1.88
CA LEU A 614 0.92 14.03 -0.86
C LEU A 614 1.96 12.91 -0.91
N ARG A 615 2.60 12.71 -2.07
CA ARG A 615 3.67 11.72 -2.28
C ARG A 615 5.07 12.33 -2.25
N ALA A 616 5.17 13.64 -2.05
CA ALA A 616 6.44 14.34 -2.03
C ALA A 616 7.16 14.08 -0.70
N ALA A 617 8.27 13.34 -0.74
CA ALA A 617 9.16 13.21 0.41
C ALA A 617 10.02 14.49 0.56
N PRO A 618 10.16 15.06 1.77
CA PRO A 618 10.94 16.28 2.03
C PRO A 618 12.45 16.00 2.00
N THR A 619 12.93 15.50 0.87
CA THR A 619 14.33 15.14 0.61
C THR A 619 15.12 16.31 -0.02
N ASP A 620 14.42 17.38 -0.40
CA ASP A 620 15.00 18.66 -0.80
C ASP A 620 14.01 19.81 -0.55
N ARG A 621 14.52 21.05 -0.48
CA ARG A 621 13.74 22.28 -0.22
C ARG A 621 12.64 22.57 -1.24
N ALA A 622 12.65 21.98 -2.43
CA ALA A 622 11.61 22.20 -3.43
C ALA A 622 10.39 21.29 -3.20
N ARG A 623 10.53 20.27 -2.35
CA ARG A 623 9.48 19.30 -2.01
C ARG A 623 9.07 19.33 -0.54
N GLU A 624 9.57 20.30 0.22
CA GLU A 624 9.22 20.52 1.62
C GLU A 624 7.97 21.43 1.72
N ILE A 625 7.02 21.03 2.55
CA ILE A 625 5.81 21.80 2.87
C ILE A 625 5.81 22.02 4.38
N PRO A 626 5.79 23.27 4.87
CA PRO A 626 5.68 23.49 6.31
C PRO A 626 4.33 22.97 6.83
N SER A 627 4.34 22.47 8.07
CA SER A 627 3.21 21.71 8.64
C SER A 627 1.86 22.41 8.56
N ASN A 628 1.81 23.71 8.83
CA ASN A 628 0.56 24.47 8.75
C ASN A 628 0.04 24.52 7.31
N GLU A 629 0.89 24.82 6.34
CA GLU A 629 0.53 24.81 4.92
C GLU A 629 0.08 23.44 4.43
N PHE A 630 0.68 22.35 4.93
CA PHE A 630 0.29 20.98 4.61
C PHE A 630 -1.11 20.64 5.14
N VAL A 631 -1.41 21.04 6.39
CA VAL A 631 -2.76 20.88 6.98
C VAL A 631 -3.79 21.64 6.15
N TYR A 632 -3.52 22.90 5.76
CA TYR A 632 -4.42 23.65 4.89
C TYR A 632 -4.59 23.03 3.51
N ALA A 633 -3.54 22.44 2.95
CA ALA A 633 -3.61 21.74 1.67
C ALA A 633 -4.49 20.49 1.77
N THR A 634 -4.33 19.70 2.84
CA THR A 634 -5.10 18.47 3.07
C THR A 634 -6.58 18.75 3.33
N ARG A 635 -6.90 19.75 4.16
CA ARG A 635 -8.29 20.17 4.42
C ARG A 635 -8.98 20.62 3.13
N ARG A 636 -8.31 21.46 2.36
CA ARG A 636 -8.76 21.94 1.05
C ARG A 636 -8.96 20.81 0.04
N ALA A 637 -8.04 19.84 0.01
CA ALA A 637 -8.16 18.64 -0.81
C ALA A 637 -9.44 17.84 -0.52
N LEU A 638 -9.97 17.92 0.70
CA LEU A 638 -11.22 17.27 1.12
C LEU A 638 -12.46 18.19 1.08
N GLY A 639 -12.31 19.46 0.73
CA GLY A 639 -13.40 20.45 0.81
C GLY A 639 -13.78 20.82 2.24
N VAL A 640 -12.87 20.60 3.20
CA VAL A 640 -13.04 21.03 4.60
C VAL A 640 -12.60 22.48 4.70
N GLU A 641 -13.58 23.38 4.72
CA GLU A 641 -13.38 24.82 4.67
C GLU A 641 -13.52 25.45 6.06
N GLU A 642 -12.68 26.44 6.36
CA GLU A 642 -12.68 27.12 7.66
C GLU A 642 -13.47 28.44 7.59
N PHE A 643 -14.31 28.69 8.58
CA PHE A 643 -14.91 30.00 8.82
C PHE A 643 -13.81 31.05 9.12
N LEU A 644 -13.79 32.16 8.38
CA LEU A 644 -12.81 33.25 8.58
C LEU A 644 -13.45 34.52 9.15
N ALA A 645 -14.59 34.95 8.61
CA ALA A 645 -15.28 36.17 9.02
C ALA A 645 -16.71 36.23 8.45
N GLU A 646 -17.55 37.11 8.99
CA GLU A 646 -18.92 37.34 8.48
C GLU A 646 -18.97 38.22 7.22
N ARG A 647 -17.96 39.08 6.98
CA ARG A 647 -17.92 39.99 5.83
C ARG A 647 -16.51 40.18 5.29
N CYS A 648 -16.37 40.28 3.96
CA CYS A 648 -15.11 40.64 3.31
C CYS A 648 -14.91 42.16 3.27
N PRO A 649 -13.86 42.72 3.91
CA PRO A 649 -13.64 44.17 4.01
C PRO A 649 -13.18 44.82 2.68
N ARG A 650 -12.95 44.04 1.61
CA ARG A 650 -12.60 44.54 0.28
C ARG A 650 -13.75 44.44 -0.72
N CYS A 651 -14.52 43.36 -0.67
CA CYS A 651 -15.67 43.16 -1.55
C CYS A 651 -16.89 43.97 -1.09
N HIS A 652 -17.11 44.14 0.22
CA HIS A 652 -18.22 44.92 0.77
C HIS A 652 -17.98 46.43 0.89
N LYS A 653 -16.84 46.96 0.44
CA LYS A 653 -16.60 48.42 0.40
C LYS A 653 -17.48 49.20 -0.58
N GLY A 654 -18.45 48.55 -1.22
CA GLY A 654 -19.58 49.23 -1.85
C GLY A 654 -20.87 48.77 -1.18
N ARG A 655 -21.36 49.53 -0.20
CA ARG A 655 -22.79 49.53 0.16
C ARG A 655 -23.25 50.94 0.47
N GLU A 656 -24.47 51.19 0.01
CA GLU A 656 -25.31 52.38 0.09
C GLU A 656 -24.95 53.54 -0.84
N GLY A 657 -25.63 53.56 -2.00
CA GLY A 657 -25.92 54.80 -2.72
C GLY A 657 -24.91 55.33 -3.74
N GLN A 658 -23.67 54.84 -3.79
CA GLN A 658 -22.71 55.32 -4.79
C GLN A 658 -22.76 54.52 -6.09
N ILE A 659 -23.34 55.14 -7.13
CA ILE A 659 -23.08 54.80 -8.52
C ILE A 659 -21.56 54.87 -8.72
N ILE A 660 -20.92 53.74 -8.97
CA ILE A 660 -19.52 53.68 -9.38
C ILE A 660 -19.45 54.39 -10.73
N THR A 661 -19.03 55.66 -10.71
CA THR A 661 -18.80 56.41 -11.94
C THR A 661 -17.62 55.79 -12.67
N THR A 662 -17.69 55.82 -14.00
CA THR A 662 -16.76 55.25 -14.98
C THR A 662 -15.28 55.62 -14.79
N VAL A 663 -14.97 56.54 -13.87
CA VAL A 663 -13.61 56.97 -13.52
C VAL A 663 -12.91 55.98 -12.57
N GLN A 664 -13.60 55.34 -11.63
CA GLN A 664 -13.00 54.32 -10.75
C GLN A 664 -12.74 52.97 -11.44
N ALA A 665 -13.43 52.70 -12.55
CA ALA A 665 -13.18 51.54 -13.40
C ALA A 665 -11.86 51.65 -14.19
N ARG A 666 -11.31 52.86 -14.38
CA ARG A 666 -10.08 53.09 -15.17
C ARG A 666 -8.78 52.87 -14.39
N THR A 667 -8.80 52.90 -13.05
CA THR A 667 -7.58 52.72 -12.24
C THR A 667 -7.26 51.27 -11.90
N CYS A 668 -8.07 50.30 -12.37
CA CYS A 668 -7.88 48.88 -12.07
C CYS A 668 -7.81 48.00 -13.34
N SER A 669 -7.05 48.42 -14.34
CA SER A 669 -6.34 47.54 -15.30
C SER A 669 -5.49 48.43 -16.21
N ARG A 670 -4.19 48.16 -16.30
CA ARG A 670 -3.30 48.89 -17.22
C ARG A 670 -3.50 48.46 -18.67
N ASP A 671 -4.17 47.34 -18.91
CA ASP A 671 -4.51 46.83 -20.22
C ASP A 671 -6.00 46.47 -20.26
N GLY A 672 -6.79 47.25 -20.99
CA GLY A 672 -8.24 47.14 -21.10
C GLY A 672 -8.75 45.84 -21.73
N ALA A 673 -8.57 44.71 -21.05
CA ALA A 673 -9.34 43.50 -21.25
C ALA A 673 -10.54 43.54 -20.29
N GLN A 674 -11.74 43.46 -20.85
CA GLN A 674 -13.05 43.54 -20.20
C GLN A 674 -13.08 42.91 -18.80
N VAL A 675 -13.31 43.76 -17.79
CA VAL A 675 -13.74 43.32 -16.47
C VAL A 675 -15.18 42.83 -16.62
N ASN A 676 -15.37 41.51 -16.68
CA ASN A 676 -16.70 40.93 -16.50
C ASN A 676 -17.23 41.44 -15.15
N MET A 677 -18.39 42.10 -15.22
CA MET A 677 -19.04 42.80 -14.12
C MET A 677 -19.10 41.95 -12.84
N HIS A 678 -18.75 42.60 -11.74
CA HIS A 678 -18.72 42.04 -10.39
C HIS A 678 -20.15 41.85 -9.87
N GLU A 679 -20.53 40.61 -9.52
CA GLU A 679 -21.61 40.43 -8.55
C GLU A 679 -21.04 40.78 -7.16
N PRO A 680 -21.64 41.72 -6.40
CA PRO A 680 -21.32 41.86 -4.99
C PRO A 680 -21.68 40.55 -4.29
N LEU A 681 -20.90 40.16 -3.28
CA LEU A 681 -21.30 39.09 -2.35
C LEU A 681 -22.73 39.40 -1.87
N LYS A 682 -23.59 38.38 -1.85
CA LYS A 682 -24.95 38.54 -1.33
C LYS A 682 -24.86 39.04 0.12
N GLU A 683 -25.82 39.85 0.54
CA GLU A 683 -25.94 40.27 1.93
C GLU A 683 -26.07 39.06 2.85
N GLY A 684 -25.07 38.85 3.73
CA GLY A 684 -25.00 37.71 4.66
C GLY A 684 -24.06 36.57 4.26
N GLU A 685 -23.32 36.66 3.15
CA GLU A 685 -22.42 35.58 2.72
C GLU A 685 -21.13 35.50 3.57
N ILE A 686 -20.97 34.38 4.30
CA ILE A 686 -19.85 34.11 5.19
C ILE A 686 -18.54 33.93 4.40
N ILE A 687 -17.43 34.44 4.94
CA ILE A 687 -16.10 34.34 4.35
C ILE A 687 -15.39 33.09 4.83
N THR A 688 -15.03 32.22 3.88
CA THR A 688 -14.31 30.97 4.12
C THR A 688 -12.91 30.98 3.51
N THR A 689 -12.16 29.90 3.73
CA THR A 689 -10.91 29.59 3.01
C THR A 689 -11.07 29.56 1.48
N VAL A 690 -12.21 29.13 0.94
CA VAL A 690 -12.53 29.23 -0.52
C VAL A 690 -12.54 30.69 -0.98
N HIS A 691 -13.20 31.58 -0.22
CA HIS A 691 -13.25 33.00 -0.57
C HIS A 691 -11.85 33.61 -0.57
N ALA A 692 -11.03 33.32 0.44
CA ALA A 692 -9.65 33.81 0.52
C ALA A 692 -8.82 33.42 -0.72
N ARG A 693 -9.07 32.24 -1.29
CA ARG A 693 -8.38 31.69 -2.46
C ARG A 693 -8.93 32.18 -3.80
N THR A 694 -10.21 32.57 -3.86
CA THR A 694 -10.88 32.99 -5.10
C THR A 694 -11.08 34.51 -5.20
N CYS A 695 -10.91 35.26 -4.11
CA CYS A 695 -11.14 36.70 -4.07
C CYS A 695 -10.27 37.47 -5.09
N PRO A 696 -10.85 38.29 -6.00
CA PRO A 696 -10.10 39.01 -7.02
C PRO A 696 -9.44 40.31 -6.52
N ARG A 697 -9.87 40.86 -5.38
CA ARG A 697 -9.50 42.23 -4.91
C ARG A 697 -8.22 42.31 -4.06
N ASP A 698 -7.43 41.24 -3.96
CA ASP A 698 -6.26 41.14 -3.07
C ASP A 698 -4.91 40.92 -3.79
N GLY A 699 -4.77 41.33 -5.06
CA GLY A 699 -3.53 41.05 -5.83
C GLY A 699 -3.29 39.55 -6.03
N ALA A 700 -4.39 38.79 -6.05
CA ALA A 700 -4.49 37.34 -5.95
C ALA A 700 -3.63 36.56 -6.96
N GLN A 701 -3.54 37.05 -8.21
CA GLN A 701 -2.80 36.37 -9.28
C GLN A 701 -1.28 36.53 -9.16
N VAL A 702 -0.80 37.68 -8.67
CA VAL A 702 0.66 37.95 -8.53
C VAL A 702 1.26 37.03 -7.47
N ASN A 703 0.55 36.89 -6.36
CA ASN A 703 0.96 36.15 -5.17
C ASN A 703 1.00 34.61 -5.32
N MET A 704 0.49 34.05 -6.43
CA MET A 704 0.45 32.61 -6.68
C MET A 704 1.34 32.17 -7.85
N HIS A 705 1.61 33.03 -8.84
CA HIS A 705 2.45 32.66 -9.99
C HIS A 705 3.95 32.69 -9.65
N GLU A 706 4.40 33.66 -8.83
CA GLU A 706 5.83 33.82 -8.52
C GLU A 706 6.45 32.56 -7.89
N PRO A 707 5.87 31.94 -6.84
CA PRO A 707 6.47 30.75 -6.24
C PRO A 707 6.60 29.59 -7.23
N LEU A 708 5.63 29.44 -8.15
CA LEU A 708 5.65 28.39 -9.16
C LEU A 708 6.72 28.66 -10.23
N LYS A 709 6.83 29.91 -10.70
CA LYS A 709 7.92 30.36 -11.58
C LYS A 709 9.29 30.04 -10.97
N TYR A 710 9.54 30.43 -9.72
CA TYR A 710 10.81 30.15 -9.06
C TYR A 710 11.04 28.67 -8.76
N ALA A 711 10.00 27.87 -8.53
CA ALA A 711 10.12 26.42 -8.38
C ALA A 711 10.55 25.76 -9.70
N LEU A 712 9.95 26.16 -10.83
CA LEU A 712 10.33 25.68 -12.16
C LEU A 712 11.75 26.11 -12.53
N SER A 713 12.12 27.37 -12.29
CA SER A 713 13.50 27.86 -12.49
C SER A 713 14.52 27.04 -11.69
N ARG A 714 14.23 26.73 -10.42
CA ARG A 714 15.10 25.84 -9.61
C ARG A 714 15.19 24.43 -10.18
N ALA A 715 14.10 23.86 -10.65
CA ALA A 715 14.11 22.54 -11.30
C ALA A 715 14.98 22.55 -12.58
N LEU A 716 14.84 23.59 -13.42
CA LEU A 716 15.67 23.78 -14.62
C LEU A 716 17.15 23.92 -14.28
N ASN A 717 17.49 24.69 -13.24
CA ASN A 717 18.87 24.81 -12.74
C ASN A 717 19.43 23.46 -12.26
N GLY A 718 18.63 22.66 -11.55
CA GLY A 718 18.99 21.30 -11.13
C GLY A 718 19.30 20.37 -12.31
N LEU A 719 18.65 20.59 -13.45
CA LEU A 719 18.88 19.88 -14.71
C LEU A 719 19.92 20.56 -15.63
N ARG A 720 20.57 21.62 -15.14
CA ARG A 720 21.56 22.43 -15.89
C ARG A 720 21.02 23.02 -17.20
N VAL A 721 19.71 23.30 -17.26
CA VAL A 721 19.06 23.92 -18.41
C VAL A 721 19.28 25.43 -18.35
N LYS A 722 19.94 25.99 -19.38
CA LYS A 722 20.20 27.43 -19.48
C LYS A 722 18.90 28.21 -19.72
N HIS A 723 18.55 29.10 -18.80
CA HIS A 723 17.34 29.91 -18.89
C HIS A 723 17.53 31.26 -18.17
N ASP A 724 16.67 32.21 -18.52
CA ASP A 724 16.57 33.54 -17.91
C ASP A 724 15.14 33.70 -17.32
N VAL A 725 14.99 34.43 -16.21
CA VAL A 725 13.70 34.66 -15.51
C VAL A 725 13.30 36.12 -15.69
N GLU A 726 12.01 36.40 -15.92
CA GLU A 726 11.47 37.75 -16.15
C GLU A 726 12.20 38.51 -17.29
N SER A 727 12.32 37.87 -18.46
CA SER A 727 13.02 38.46 -19.60
C SER A 727 12.07 39.03 -20.66
N GLY A 728 12.26 40.30 -21.00
CA GLY A 728 11.59 40.98 -22.13
C GLY A 728 12.34 40.87 -23.47
N ALA A 729 13.57 40.35 -23.46
CA ALA A 729 14.40 40.17 -24.64
C ALA A 729 13.77 39.37 -25.82
N PRO A 730 12.81 38.45 -25.61
CA PRO A 730 12.20 37.69 -26.71
C PRO A 730 11.24 38.48 -27.61
N PHE A 731 10.78 39.66 -27.18
CA PHE A 731 9.75 40.42 -27.88
C PHE A 731 10.36 41.55 -28.71
N THR A 732 9.83 41.76 -29.91
CA THR A 732 10.35 42.74 -30.88
C THR A 732 9.51 44.03 -30.97
N GLY A 733 8.55 44.24 -30.05
CA GLY A 733 7.58 45.35 -30.08
C GLY A 733 7.80 46.44 -29.01
N GLU A 734 7.12 47.58 -29.15
CA GLU A 734 7.26 48.79 -28.31
C GLU A 734 6.68 48.67 -26.87
N ARG A 735 6.20 47.49 -26.45
CA ARG A 735 5.62 47.28 -25.10
C ARG A 735 6.61 46.56 -24.18
N ASN A 736 6.64 46.94 -22.90
CA ASN A 736 7.37 46.28 -21.81
C ASN A 736 6.74 44.92 -21.46
N LEU A 737 6.74 43.96 -22.39
CA LEU A 737 6.36 42.58 -22.13
C LEU A 737 7.56 41.82 -21.57
N SER A 738 7.31 40.95 -20.60
CA SER A 738 8.32 40.08 -19.99
C SER A 738 7.76 38.68 -19.86
N MET A 739 8.56 37.68 -20.23
CA MET A 739 8.22 36.27 -20.04
C MET A 739 8.67 35.81 -18.66
N ASP A 740 7.87 34.96 -18.01
CA ASP A 740 8.23 34.40 -16.71
C ASP A 740 9.56 33.65 -16.75
N ILE A 741 9.73 32.76 -17.73
CA ILE A 741 10.99 32.04 -17.98
C ILE A 741 11.26 31.95 -19.48
N VAL A 742 12.51 32.19 -19.88
CA VAL A 742 12.99 32.02 -21.25
C VAL A 742 14.09 30.97 -21.26
N ILE A 743 13.81 29.79 -21.80
CA ILE A 743 14.80 28.74 -22.01
C ILE A 743 15.53 29.01 -23.32
N ARG A 744 16.86 28.99 -23.30
CA ARG A 744 17.66 29.33 -24.48
C ARG A 744 17.53 28.26 -25.57
N PRO A 745 17.63 28.63 -26.86
CA PRO A 745 17.64 27.67 -27.95
C PRO A 745 18.69 26.58 -27.75
N GLY A 746 18.29 25.32 -27.98
CA GLY A 746 19.17 24.16 -27.79
C GLY A 746 19.45 23.79 -26.33
N ALA A 747 18.84 24.43 -25.33
CA ALA A 747 19.05 24.05 -23.93
C ALA A 747 18.33 22.73 -23.54
N LEU A 748 17.39 22.26 -24.37
CA LEU A 748 16.69 20.97 -24.22
C LEU A 748 17.00 20.01 -25.38
N THR A 749 18.28 19.87 -25.77
CA THR A 749 18.71 19.07 -26.95
C THR A 749 18.24 17.61 -26.95
N ASN A 750 17.96 17.04 -25.77
CA ASN A 750 17.50 15.65 -25.63
C ASN A 750 15.98 15.51 -25.53
N ALA A 751 15.22 16.59 -25.71
CA ALA A 751 13.76 16.55 -25.78
C ALA A 751 13.27 15.64 -26.93
N SER A 752 12.11 15.00 -26.75
CA SER A 752 11.49 14.14 -27.75
C SER A 752 10.88 14.90 -28.92
N SER A 753 10.38 16.11 -28.69
CA SER A 753 9.72 16.94 -29.70
C SER A 753 10.69 17.95 -30.34
N PRO A 754 10.70 18.09 -31.68
CA PRO A 754 11.55 19.07 -32.38
C PRO A 754 11.32 20.51 -31.91
N GLY A 755 10.10 20.84 -31.47
CA GLY A 755 9.75 22.16 -30.96
C GLY A 755 10.47 22.52 -29.67
N TYR A 756 10.69 21.54 -28.78
CA TYR A 756 11.47 21.74 -27.55
C TYR A 756 12.96 21.59 -27.78
N ARG A 757 13.36 20.73 -28.73
CA ARG A 757 14.76 20.45 -29.06
C ARG A 757 15.48 21.62 -29.74
N ASN A 758 14.83 22.23 -30.74
CA ASN A 758 15.50 23.10 -31.70
C ASN A 758 15.21 24.60 -31.47
N LYS A 759 14.22 24.95 -30.66
CA LYS A 759 13.79 26.33 -30.41
C LYS A 759 14.12 26.77 -29.00
N GLY A 760 14.16 28.08 -28.76
CA GLY A 760 14.06 28.62 -27.40
C GLY A 760 12.62 28.53 -26.90
N ILE A 761 12.41 28.35 -25.59
CA ILE A 761 11.08 28.15 -25.02
C ILE A 761 10.69 29.36 -24.19
N LEU A 762 9.55 29.96 -24.52
CA LEU A 762 8.91 31.03 -23.74
C LEU A 762 7.89 30.38 -22.83
N LEU A 763 8.16 30.37 -21.53
CA LEU A 763 7.27 29.81 -20.53
C LEU A 763 6.51 30.92 -19.82
N ASP A 764 5.19 30.80 -19.83
CA ASP A 764 4.28 31.67 -19.08
C ASP A 764 3.49 30.79 -18.10
N VAL A 765 3.55 31.13 -16.82
CA VAL A 765 3.04 30.31 -15.73
C VAL A 765 1.82 30.98 -15.11
N THR A 766 0.73 30.24 -14.98
CA THR A 766 -0.50 30.76 -14.37
C THR A 766 -1.13 29.75 -13.43
N ASN A 767 -1.84 30.25 -12.42
CA ASN A 767 -2.67 29.43 -11.55
C ASN A 767 -4.16 29.67 -11.87
N ALA A 768 -4.95 28.61 -11.84
CA ALA A 768 -6.38 28.65 -12.12
C ALA A 768 -7.17 27.99 -10.98
N ASP A 769 -8.11 28.71 -10.38
CA ASP A 769 -8.95 28.11 -9.36
C ASP A 769 -10.22 27.51 -9.99
N PRO A 770 -10.39 26.18 -10.02
CA PRO A 770 -11.55 25.58 -10.70
C PRO A 770 -12.87 25.89 -9.99
N GLN A 771 -12.83 26.37 -8.74
CA GLN A 771 -14.01 26.77 -7.97
C GLN A 771 -14.33 28.26 -8.10
N ALA A 772 -13.50 29.05 -8.79
CA ALA A 772 -13.86 30.43 -9.11
C ALA A 772 -15.04 30.46 -10.09
N GLN A 773 -15.95 31.43 -9.93
CA GLN A 773 -17.17 31.54 -10.73
C GLN A 773 -16.92 31.52 -12.25
N VAL A 774 -15.86 32.20 -12.73
CA VAL A 774 -15.50 32.19 -14.16
C VAL A 774 -15.19 30.79 -14.68
N HIS A 775 -14.57 29.94 -13.86
CA HIS A 775 -14.19 28.59 -14.23
C HIS A 775 -15.35 27.60 -14.06
N LEU A 776 -16.21 27.80 -13.07
CA LEU A 776 -17.46 27.06 -12.93
C LEU A 776 -18.38 27.30 -14.12
N ARG A 777 -18.55 28.56 -14.56
CA ARG A 777 -19.34 28.91 -15.76
C ARG A 777 -18.77 28.29 -17.04
N ASN A 778 -17.45 28.09 -17.10
CA ASN A 778 -16.77 27.48 -18.25
C ASN A 778 -16.74 25.94 -18.21
N GLY A 779 -17.37 25.29 -17.21
CA GLY A 779 -17.50 23.82 -17.19
C GLY A 779 -16.51 23.08 -16.28
N SER A 780 -15.93 23.74 -15.26
CA SER A 780 -15.03 23.03 -14.31
C SER A 780 -15.73 21.97 -13.47
N ALA A 781 -17.05 22.06 -13.30
CA ALA A 781 -17.84 21.01 -12.65
C ALA A 781 -18.14 19.81 -13.58
N THR A 782 -18.06 20.01 -14.90
CA THR A 782 -18.49 18.99 -15.90
C THR A 782 -17.32 18.27 -16.55
N SER A 783 -16.14 18.88 -16.63
CA SER A 783 -14.99 18.34 -17.35
C SER A 783 -13.69 18.55 -16.58
N ASP A 784 -12.79 17.57 -16.67
CA ASP A 784 -11.53 17.56 -15.92
C ASP A 784 -10.51 18.52 -16.57
N GLY A 785 -9.84 19.38 -15.80
CA GLY A 785 -8.79 20.27 -16.30
C GLY A 785 -9.28 21.52 -17.05
N THR A 786 -10.60 21.76 -17.07
CA THR A 786 -11.21 22.91 -17.74
C THR A 786 -10.61 24.25 -17.32
N ALA A 787 -10.27 24.42 -16.05
CA ALA A 787 -9.77 25.70 -15.55
C ALA A 787 -8.34 25.97 -16.04
N ALA A 788 -7.49 24.94 -16.06
CA ALA A 788 -6.16 25.04 -16.63
C ALA A 788 -6.20 25.24 -18.16
N GLN A 789 -6.95 24.41 -18.90
CA GLN A 789 -7.05 24.52 -20.36
C GLN A 789 -7.59 25.89 -20.80
N ALA A 790 -8.63 26.40 -20.13
CA ALA A 790 -9.15 27.74 -20.43
C ALA A 790 -8.13 28.85 -20.13
N SER A 791 -7.23 28.63 -19.16
CA SER A 791 -6.17 29.59 -18.84
C SER A 791 -5.03 29.56 -19.86
N GLU A 792 -4.61 28.37 -20.30
CA GLU A 792 -3.65 28.18 -21.40
C GLU A 792 -4.18 28.85 -22.69
N ALA A 793 -5.43 28.57 -23.06
CA ALA A 793 -6.07 29.17 -24.23
C ALA A 793 -6.12 30.71 -24.17
N ARG A 794 -6.47 31.28 -23.00
CA ARG A 794 -6.46 32.75 -22.81
C ARG A 794 -5.06 33.34 -22.95
N LYS A 795 -4.03 32.67 -22.45
CA LYS A 795 -2.63 33.11 -22.58
C LYS A 795 -2.15 33.02 -24.03
N ARG A 796 -2.45 31.94 -24.74
CA ARG A 796 -2.20 31.84 -26.20
C ARG A 796 -2.85 32.99 -26.96
N GLN A 797 -4.12 33.27 -26.69
CA GLN A 797 -4.83 34.39 -27.31
C GLN A 797 -4.22 35.74 -26.93
N HIS A 798 -3.70 35.91 -25.70
CA HIS A 798 -3.04 37.13 -25.27
C HIS A 798 -1.75 37.39 -26.07
N TYR A 799 -0.94 36.36 -26.31
CA TYR A 799 0.32 36.48 -27.06
C TYR A 799 0.12 36.49 -28.59
N ALA A 800 -1.03 36.02 -29.10
CA ALA A 800 -1.39 36.10 -30.52
C ALA A 800 -1.88 37.50 -30.95
N ARG A 801 -2.01 38.48 -30.03
CA ARG A 801 -2.49 39.83 -30.36
C ARG A 801 -1.46 40.62 -31.17
N PRO A 802 -1.90 41.50 -32.10
CA PRO A 802 -1.00 42.41 -32.81
C PRO A 802 -0.14 43.23 -31.82
N GLY A 803 1.17 43.24 -32.03
CA GLY A 803 2.14 43.94 -31.16
C GLY A 803 2.76 43.08 -30.04
N HIS A 804 2.32 41.83 -29.84
CA HIS A 804 2.91 40.87 -28.90
C HIS A 804 3.77 39.80 -29.60
N ALA A 805 4.26 40.11 -30.81
CA ALA A 805 4.93 39.16 -31.68
C ALA A 805 6.32 38.76 -31.16
N PHE A 806 6.60 37.47 -31.23
CA PHE A 806 7.92 36.87 -31.09
C PHE A 806 8.19 36.01 -32.33
N VAL A 807 9.46 35.68 -32.59
CA VAL A 807 9.84 34.93 -33.80
C VAL A 807 9.52 33.44 -33.62
N GLU A 808 8.31 33.01 -34.02
CA GLU A 808 7.85 31.63 -33.90
C GLU A 808 8.74 30.58 -34.60
N ARG A 809 9.56 31.00 -35.58
CA ARG A 809 10.54 30.13 -36.24
C ARG A 809 11.62 29.66 -35.27
N SER A 810 12.06 30.52 -34.35
CA SER A 810 13.15 30.26 -33.40
C SER A 810 12.68 30.07 -31.95
N LEU A 811 11.44 30.42 -31.63
CA LEU A 811 10.87 30.37 -30.29
C LEU A 811 9.56 29.57 -30.27
N LYS A 812 9.32 28.81 -29.20
CA LYS A 812 8.05 28.13 -28.91
C LYS A 812 7.48 28.71 -27.63
N LEU A 813 6.23 29.18 -27.70
CA LEU A 813 5.45 29.50 -26.51
C LEU A 813 4.91 28.20 -25.90
N THR A 814 5.05 28.08 -24.59
CA THR A 814 4.48 27.00 -23.77
C THR A 814 3.83 27.65 -22.56
N THR A 815 2.51 27.56 -22.48
CA THR A 815 1.72 28.10 -21.37
C THR A 815 1.49 27.01 -20.34
N ILE A 816 1.92 27.24 -19.09
CA ILE A 816 1.76 26.28 -17.99
C ILE A 816 0.67 26.80 -17.07
N ALA A 817 -0.54 26.25 -17.21
CA ALA A 817 -1.60 26.49 -16.23
C ALA A 817 -1.68 25.35 -15.21
N VAL A 818 -1.70 25.70 -13.92
CA VAL A 818 -1.87 24.76 -12.82
C VAL A 818 -3.16 25.10 -12.07
N GLU A 819 -4.05 24.13 -11.95
CA GLU A 819 -5.25 24.30 -11.13
C GLU A 819 -4.90 24.33 -9.65
N SER A 820 -5.70 24.99 -8.81
CA SER A 820 -5.46 25.13 -7.36
C SER A 820 -5.24 23.80 -6.62
N PHE A 821 -5.73 22.68 -7.16
CA PHE A 821 -5.55 21.35 -6.56
C PHE A 821 -4.32 20.61 -7.13
N GLY A 822 -3.72 21.07 -8.23
CA GLY A 822 -2.43 20.60 -8.75
C GLY A 822 -2.47 20.03 -10.16
N ARG A 823 -3.66 19.89 -10.77
CA ARG A 823 -3.79 19.43 -12.15
C ARG A 823 -3.23 20.46 -13.13
N LEU A 824 -2.38 20.00 -14.04
CA LEU A 824 -1.86 20.79 -15.14
C LEU A 824 -2.82 20.81 -16.32
N GLY A 825 -2.72 21.84 -17.15
CA GLY A 825 -3.24 21.81 -18.52
C GLY A 825 -2.37 20.95 -19.42
N GLU A 826 -2.77 20.82 -20.69
CA GLU A 826 -2.16 19.88 -21.62
C GLU A 826 -0.74 20.30 -22.00
N GLU A 827 -0.53 21.60 -22.24
CA GLU A 827 0.80 22.15 -22.52
C GLU A 827 1.74 22.00 -21.31
N GLY A 828 1.19 22.16 -20.09
CA GLY A 828 1.93 21.90 -18.86
C GLY A 828 2.40 20.44 -18.74
N TYR A 829 1.53 19.46 -19.00
CA TYR A 829 1.92 18.05 -18.98
C TYR A 829 2.93 17.70 -20.09
N GLU A 830 2.73 18.22 -21.31
CA GLU A 830 3.68 18.04 -22.42
C GLU A 830 5.07 18.54 -22.02
N PHE A 831 5.15 19.73 -21.45
CA PHE A 831 6.42 20.31 -21.01
C PHE A 831 7.13 19.48 -19.93
N ILE A 832 6.39 19.00 -18.93
CA ILE A 832 6.95 18.17 -17.85
C ILE A 832 7.47 16.83 -18.42
N ASP A 833 6.74 16.22 -19.36
CA ASP A 833 7.18 14.97 -20.00
C ASP A 833 8.44 15.16 -20.87
N GLU A 834 8.53 16.27 -21.60
CA GLU A 834 9.69 16.65 -22.40
C GLU A 834 10.91 16.93 -21.51
N LEU A 835 10.71 17.60 -20.37
CA LEU A 835 11.77 17.85 -19.40
C LEU A 835 12.25 16.56 -18.71
N ALA A 836 11.33 15.64 -18.39
CA ALA A 836 11.67 14.33 -17.86
C ALA A 836 12.43 13.48 -18.89
N THR A 837 12.02 13.54 -20.17
CA THR A 837 12.71 12.89 -21.29
C THR A 837 14.12 13.44 -21.46
N TYR A 838 14.28 14.77 -21.41
CA TYR A 838 15.59 15.42 -21.41
C TYR A 838 16.49 14.94 -20.26
N ALA A 839 15.94 14.87 -19.04
CA ALA A 839 16.67 14.49 -17.84
C ALA A 839 17.24 13.05 -17.89
N VAL A 840 16.57 12.14 -18.61
CA VAL A 840 17.04 10.75 -18.78
C VAL A 840 17.88 10.53 -20.04
N GLY A 841 18.30 11.59 -20.74
CA GLY A 841 19.17 11.49 -21.91
C GLY A 841 18.42 11.24 -23.22
N GLY A 842 17.13 11.52 -23.29
CA GLY A 842 16.31 11.40 -24.51
C GLY A 842 15.59 10.06 -24.64
N ARG A 843 15.05 9.77 -25.83
CA ARG A 843 14.26 8.54 -26.08
C ARG A 843 15.05 7.25 -25.87
N ASP A 844 16.34 7.30 -26.16
CA ASP A 844 17.23 6.11 -26.15
C ASP A 844 18.13 6.05 -24.91
N GLY A 845 18.17 7.10 -24.09
CA GLY A 845 19.15 7.29 -23.02
C GLY A 845 18.78 6.71 -21.65
N GLY A 846 17.51 6.35 -21.41
CA GLY A 846 17.04 5.97 -20.07
C GLY A 846 15.90 4.96 -20.05
N THR A 847 15.77 4.23 -18.94
CA THR A 847 14.66 3.29 -18.76
C THR A 847 13.35 4.06 -18.55
N MET A 848 12.23 3.52 -19.07
CA MET A 848 10.89 4.07 -18.84
C MET A 848 10.57 4.29 -17.34
N ALA A 849 11.12 3.44 -16.47
CA ALA A 849 11.00 3.59 -15.03
C ALA A 849 11.67 4.86 -14.51
N LEU A 850 12.89 5.17 -14.97
CA LEU A 850 13.62 6.37 -14.56
C LEU A 850 12.91 7.64 -15.04
N LYS A 851 12.39 7.64 -16.28
CA LYS A 851 11.58 8.76 -16.80
C LYS A 851 10.35 8.99 -15.91
N GLY A 852 9.66 7.93 -15.50
CA GLY A 852 8.52 8.01 -14.59
C GLY A 852 8.88 8.65 -13.24
N VAL A 853 10.05 8.31 -12.67
CA VAL A 853 10.54 8.92 -11.42
C VAL A 853 10.81 10.43 -11.59
N PHE A 854 11.43 10.83 -12.69
CA PHE A 854 11.66 12.26 -12.97
C PHE A 854 10.36 13.02 -13.19
N ASN A 855 9.42 12.44 -13.94
CA ASN A 855 8.11 13.04 -14.18
C ASN A 855 7.36 13.25 -12.84
N GLU A 856 7.28 12.21 -12.01
CA GLU A 856 6.68 12.31 -10.67
C GLU A 856 7.36 13.38 -9.81
N ARG A 857 8.70 13.46 -9.81
CA ARG A 857 9.43 14.48 -9.05
C ARG A 857 9.11 15.90 -9.52
N LEU A 858 9.01 16.14 -10.82
CA LEU A 858 8.66 17.44 -11.38
C LEU A 858 7.22 17.82 -11.03
N LEU A 859 6.28 16.87 -11.12
CA LEU A 859 4.89 17.07 -10.69
C LEU A 859 4.79 17.37 -9.19
N GLN A 860 5.59 16.70 -8.36
CA GLN A 860 5.69 16.99 -6.93
C GLN A 860 6.15 18.43 -6.67
N ILE A 861 7.20 18.89 -7.36
CA ILE A 861 7.71 20.27 -7.22
C ILE A 861 6.61 21.30 -7.57
N VAL A 862 5.93 21.10 -8.70
CA VAL A 862 4.83 21.97 -9.15
C VAL A 862 3.68 21.97 -8.14
N SER A 863 3.27 20.78 -7.69
CA SER A 863 2.17 20.60 -6.74
C SER A 863 2.51 21.23 -5.38
N VAL A 864 3.69 20.95 -4.82
CA VAL A 864 4.20 21.52 -3.57
C VAL A 864 4.22 23.05 -3.64
N ALA A 865 4.85 23.63 -4.67
CA ALA A 865 4.94 25.07 -4.82
C ALA A 865 3.55 25.72 -4.89
N THR A 866 2.63 25.09 -5.63
CA THR A 866 1.24 25.53 -5.75
C THR A 866 0.51 25.47 -4.41
N GLN A 867 0.57 24.35 -3.69
CA GLN A 867 -0.13 24.18 -2.43
C GLN A 867 0.40 25.13 -1.33
N VAL A 868 1.72 25.34 -1.26
CA VAL A 868 2.34 26.29 -0.33
C VAL A 868 1.92 27.72 -0.64
N ALA A 869 1.96 28.14 -1.91
CA ALA A 869 1.58 29.49 -2.33
C ALA A 869 0.12 29.80 -1.96
N ILE A 870 -0.77 28.85 -2.23
CA ILE A 870 -2.20 28.94 -1.89
C ILE A 870 -2.41 29.03 -0.39
N SER A 871 -1.79 28.14 0.39
CA SER A 871 -1.95 28.13 1.84
C SER A 871 -1.43 29.43 2.48
N ARG A 872 -0.29 29.96 2.01
CA ARG A 872 0.24 31.27 2.46
C ARG A 872 -0.65 32.44 2.07
N ARG A 873 -1.29 32.39 0.90
CA ARG A 873 -2.29 33.38 0.51
C ARG A 873 -3.46 33.40 1.49
N VAL A 874 -4.02 32.23 1.80
CA VAL A 874 -5.10 32.11 2.78
C VAL A 874 -4.67 32.69 4.13
N GLN A 875 -3.45 32.39 4.60
CA GLN A 875 -2.92 32.94 5.85
C GLN A 875 -2.79 34.47 5.83
N ARG A 876 -2.23 35.05 4.77
CA ARG A 876 -2.16 36.52 4.63
C ARG A 876 -3.55 37.15 4.67
N TYR A 877 -4.51 36.53 4.01
CA TYR A 877 -5.90 36.97 4.02
C TYR A 877 -6.49 36.92 5.45
N LYS A 878 -6.25 35.85 6.21
CA LYS A 878 -6.64 35.75 7.63
C LYS A 878 -6.03 36.85 8.49
N LEU A 879 -4.73 37.10 8.35
CA LEU A 879 -4.02 38.15 9.10
C LEU A 879 -4.57 39.55 8.77
N ALA A 880 -4.86 39.80 7.49
CA ALA A 880 -5.45 41.06 7.04
C ALA A 880 -6.87 41.28 7.60
N LEU A 881 -7.66 40.22 7.80
CA LEU A 881 -8.94 40.29 8.49
C LEU A 881 -8.78 40.63 9.97
N ARG A 882 -7.89 39.92 10.68
CA ARG A 882 -7.64 40.14 12.13
C ARG A 882 -7.15 41.55 12.41
N GLY A 883 -6.12 42.02 11.70
CA GLY A 883 -5.59 43.38 11.91
C GLY A 883 -6.62 44.49 11.67
N ARG A 884 -7.63 44.25 10.83
CA ARG A 884 -8.75 45.19 10.63
C ARG A 884 -9.82 45.09 11.71
N GLN A 885 -10.17 43.89 12.15
CA GLN A 885 -11.05 43.70 13.31
C GLN A 885 -10.45 44.37 14.55
N ASP A 886 -9.14 44.25 14.76
CA ASP A 886 -8.43 44.92 15.84
C ASP A 886 -8.43 46.44 15.67
N ALA A 887 -8.29 46.95 14.44
CA ALA A 887 -8.36 48.39 14.15
C ALA A 887 -9.79 48.96 14.34
N ASP A 888 -10.82 48.24 13.92
CA ASP A 888 -12.22 48.62 14.12
C ASP A 888 -12.60 48.57 15.61
N ASN A 889 -12.13 47.55 16.35
CA ASN A 889 -12.28 47.46 17.81
C ASN A 889 -11.52 48.58 18.56
N ARG A 890 -10.37 49.03 18.05
CA ARG A 890 -9.66 50.21 18.58
C ARG A 890 -10.40 51.51 18.27
N ARG A 891 -11.02 51.64 17.08
CA ARG A 891 -11.84 52.81 16.73
C ARG A 891 -13.09 52.92 17.59
N THR A 892 -13.83 51.82 17.80
CA THR A 892 -15.01 51.79 18.67
C THR A 892 -14.67 52.01 20.14
N ARG A 893 -13.50 51.55 20.61
CA ARG A 893 -12.98 51.90 21.94
C ARG A 893 -12.50 53.36 22.03
N SER A 894 -11.96 53.95 20.96
CA SER A 894 -11.51 55.36 20.97
C SER A 894 -12.65 56.39 21.02
N THR A 895 -13.87 55.98 20.67
CA THR A 895 -15.10 56.78 20.86
C THR A 895 -15.67 56.69 22.27
N SER A 896 -15.09 55.86 23.16
CA SER A 896 -15.43 55.77 24.57
C SER A 896 -14.15 55.92 25.43
N ASN A 897 -13.93 57.12 25.94
CA ASN A 897 -12.87 57.57 26.85
C ASN A 897 -11.54 58.07 26.24
N GLN A 898 -11.26 59.32 26.60
CA GLN A 898 -9.99 60.04 26.49
C GLN A 898 -8.90 59.43 27.40
N SER A 899 -7.65 59.75 27.03
CA SER A 899 -6.36 59.72 27.78
C SER A 899 -5.44 58.47 27.66
N THR A 900 -4.44 58.60 26.76
CA THR A 900 -2.97 58.29 26.78
C THR A 900 -2.37 57.03 27.48
N PRO A 901 -1.12 56.57 27.16
CA PRO A 901 -0.18 56.90 26.07
C PRO A 901 0.41 55.69 25.30
N MET A 902 1.16 56.01 24.23
CA MET A 902 1.95 55.15 23.35
C MET A 902 2.96 54.24 24.07
N ILE A 903 3.03 52.96 23.65
CA ILE A 903 4.23 52.11 23.76
C ILE A 903 4.48 51.47 22.39
N TRP A 904 5.65 51.76 21.82
CA TRP A 904 6.19 51.17 20.60
C TRP A 904 7.06 49.95 20.94
N GLY A 905 7.02 48.94 20.06
CA GLY A 905 7.82 47.72 20.09
C GLY A 905 6.94 46.54 19.69
N TRP A 906 7.13 45.88 18.56
CA TRP A 906 8.17 44.87 18.44
C TRP A 906 8.70 44.68 17.01
N SER A 907 10.01 44.38 16.99
CA SER A 907 10.84 43.93 15.88
C SER A 907 10.29 42.67 15.20
N VAL A 908 10.47 42.61 13.89
CA VAL A 908 10.35 41.42 13.06
C VAL A 908 11.77 40.87 12.89
N ASP A 909 12.07 39.74 13.51
CA ASP A 909 13.19 38.86 13.16
C ASP A 909 12.57 37.48 12.88
N ALA A 910 12.52 36.98 11.64
CA ALA A 910 13.63 36.42 10.86
C ALA A 910 14.22 35.14 11.48
N SER A 911 13.58 34.01 11.20
CA SER A 911 14.23 32.68 11.09
C SER A 911 13.32 31.72 10.31
#